data_AF-A0A1Q3DVB2-F1
#
_entry.id   AF-A0A1Q3DVB2-F1
#
_cell.length_a   1.000
_cell.length_b   1.000
_cell.length_c   1.000
_cell.angle_alpha   90.00
_cell.angle_beta   90.00
_cell.angle_gamma   90.00
#
_symmetry.space_group_name_H-M   'P 1'
#
loop_
_entity.id
_entity.type
_entity.pdbx_description
1 polymer ?
#
loop_
_entity_poly.entity_id
_entity_poly.type
_entity_poly.pdbx_seq_one_letter_code
_entity_poly.pdbx_strand_id
1 'polypeptide(L)'
;MACEGFNLFRWPKDKPTLILFGADEPYELNEQHLDHDLEIYAESVVLSGSTNAKGSRLGVYTNQLRVGYDKITNTVSGTLDVSGIDGTDGIIPAALIGDANSGSSGEPAGQLRVYAELADRGTLQNLSLNAMGGNGGQGASTADDKSGGEGGDGGAGGTIKAVIGGNGTIQFRLLESAMSLLDMDDGTSESVRCDLMLKIVDDFERASKRYSEQPKITGTENALANISVAIAPLVKAVSEKADFKTQWQVFHRFASWLDNRADEVQTTVQSKTSWSGGQAGAGGQGKKGRGQNGVMGKTLETPQISFLRFTPDMMRKIPIAIAHPDQCAMVLHQAKIDYFVNTTESNSKACLRLIRLRDRLSFLEDLKATDPIYVAYQEAEPRMHLVPSDSHSLGSAELSSITRLRRVAAEVDVLLRQIDSGLDFFNHTPQWVPRASYTFYEDLTESLLDNFIRTEGAWHRYESAATAQDARLRSVQEMKDSCRIQIINLNERVRRLGIDLEKAVNTIGDQDTLMRETKAALMEQIDVNKEAIRTCKITGGVEFEDLVEAATTIAFCPNPGMISVQAVGLSYKDNKRAGIKSDDGDHIKPELLLEKVVSVRGGVEKLVQGYKLSKVESGTVDMDDPGATKLIMEKNEYMDIVGKFKKALGKANLKLVEDAFQAHIDATIKRNQSILDYNASVNILVKHKERVVALQEKSSDLSDAVLAGTDPNLPGIAIMMQQLHAESLWALLEGLYMTQRALRFHSLAVDTELFPPTTSQNLSALDSATLGMVRTRLLRSYRNSIEETGRNPQQFVRIRYYLTEADLKRWKRQITMKTIIDIPPVYHETPIGDHSLAGRSNIRLDTVRFFVEGLKTTYPTVTLTLTQLGTEIIVDHRNKQNEFQHEQVRLQFQYQAGTVSLVESGTVDGNLSKNFNDPYAKIGPFASWMLEIDPRYNPGVNIKEATSAWFEFSGEFYTF
;
A
#
# COMPACT_ATOMS: atom_id res chain seq x y z
N MET A 1 26.22 4.00 24.02
CA MET A 1 25.65 4.81 22.93
C MET A 1 24.67 3.91 22.21
N ALA A 2 23.37 4.08 22.46
CA ALA A 2 22.34 3.38 21.69
C ALA A 2 22.39 3.91 20.25
N CYS A 3 22.35 3.03 19.25
CA CYS A 3 22.35 3.43 17.85
C CYS A 3 21.25 4.48 17.62
N GLU A 4 21.63 5.63 17.07
CA GLU A 4 20.72 6.60 16.43
C GLU A 4 20.11 5.89 15.21
N GLY A 5 19.18 4.95 15.44
CA GLY A 5 18.70 3.97 14.45
C GLY A 5 18.02 4.58 13.23
N PHE A 6 17.37 3.73 12.42
CA PHE A 6 16.63 4.01 11.16
C PHE A 6 15.73 5.26 11.09
N ASN A 7 15.54 5.93 12.21
CA ASN A 7 14.58 7.00 12.39
C ASN A 7 15.21 8.38 12.44
N LEU A 8 16.51 8.56 12.72
CA LEU A 8 17.13 9.89 12.88
C LEU A 8 18.39 10.04 12.04
N PHE A 9 18.47 11.14 11.30
CA PHE A 9 19.65 11.53 10.55
C PHE A 9 19.96 13.01 10.77
N ARG A 10 21.24 13.34 10.97
CA ARG A 10 21.75 14.70 11.19
C ARG A 10 22.97 14.97 10.32
N TRP A 11 22.98 16.09 9.62
CA TRP A 11 24.11 16.43 8.75
C TRP A 11 24.44 17.91 8.66
N PRO A 12 25.72 18.29 8.77
CA PRO A 12 26.82 17.49 9.35
C PRO A 12 26.50 17.03 10.78
N LYS A 13 27.15 15.96 11.28
CA LYS A 13 26.80 15.36 12.58
C LYS A 13 26.94 16.34 13.76
N ASP A 14 27.98 17.17 13.76
CA ASP A 14 28.31 18.06 14.88
C ASP A 14 27.64 19.43 14.80
N LYS A 15 27.25 19.87 13.60
CA LYS A 15 26.66 21.18 13.33
C LYS A 15 25.63 21.03 12.20
N PRO A 16 24.45 20.47 12.49
CA PRO A 16 23.54 20.01 11.44
C PRO A 16 22.88 21.16 10.70
N THR A 17 23.02 21.17 9.38
CA THR A 17 22.21 22.00 8.48
C THR A 17 20.93 21.30 8.03
N LEU A 18 20.86 19.97 8.17
CA LEU A 18 19.72 19.14 7.85
C LEU A 18 19.48 18.07 8.93
N ILE A 19 18.21 17.94 9.34
CA ILE A 19 17.75 16.88 10.24
C ILE A 19 16.55 16.17 9.61
N LEU A 20 16.63 14.85 9.48
CA LEU A 20 15.55 13.99 9.02
C LEU A 20 15.13 13.06 10.15
N PHE A 21 13.84 13.05 10.49
CA PHE A 21 13.30 12.21 11.55
C PHE A 21 12.01 11.50 11.12
N GLY A 22 12.06 10.17 11.02
CA GLY A 22 10.95 9.36 10.54
C GLY A 22 10.02 8.82 11.62
N ALA A 23 10.39 8.87 12.91
CA ALA A 23 9.61 8.27 14.00
C ALA A 23 8.44 9.13 14.49
N ASP A 24 7.38 8.47 14.97
CA ASP A 24 6.22 9.13 15.58
C ASP A 24 6.51 9.69 16.99
N GLU A 25 7.61 9.26 17.63
CA GLU A 25 8.12 9.94 18.82
C GLU A 25 8.45 11.40 18.48
N PRO A 26 8.26 12.35 19.40
CA PRO A 26 8.56 13.75 19.11
C PRO A 26 10.06 14.00 19.06
N TYR A 27 10.51 14.70 18.03
CA TYR A 27 11.81 15.36 18.04
C TYR A 27 11.73 16.61 18.92
N GLU A 28 12.45 16.63 20.04
CA GLU A 28 12.56 17.80 20.90
C GLU A 28 13.55 18.81 20.30
N LEU A 29 13.04 19.97 19.86
CA LEU A 29 13.85 21.10 19.49
C LEU A 29 14.04 22.00 20.72
N ASN A 30 15.24 21.94 21.29
CA ASN A 30 15.63 22.66 22.50
C ASN A 30 16.90 23.51 22.32
N GLU A 31 17.32 23.73 21.07
CA GLU A 31 18.54 24.46 20.76
C GLU A 31 18.33 25.96 21.02
N GLN A 32 19.06 26.51 22.00
CA GLN A 32 18.91 27.91 22.40
C GLN A 32 19.62 28.89 21.46
N HIS A 33 20.63 28.44 20.73
CA HIS A 33 21.40 29.28 19.83
C HIS A 33 21.94 28.49 18.64
N LEU A 34 21.60 28.96 17.45
CA LEU A 34 21.99 28.44 16.16
C LEU A 34 22.71 29.55 15.39
N ASP A 35 23.99 29.32 15.08
CA ASP A 35 24.85 30.21 14.31
C ASP A 35 24.95 29.75 12.83
N HIS A 36 24.00 28.95 12.37
CA HIS A 36 23.97 28.36 11.02
C HIS A 36 22.53 28.09 10.57
N ASP A 37 22.38 27.82 9.26
CA ASP A 37 21.13 27.37 8.66
C ASP A 37 20.76 25.97 9.17
N LEU A 38 19.47 25.72 9.40
CA LEU A 38 18.94 24.41 9.81
C LEU A 38 17.58 24.14 9.16
N GLU A 39 17.44 22.98 8.50
CA GLU A 39 16.16 22.46 8.02
C GLU A 39 15.81 21.13 8.72
N ILE A 40 14.63 21.05 9.31
CA ILE A 40 14.15 19.88 10.07
C ILE A 40 12.92 19.29 9.37
N TYR A 41 13.00 18.05 8.92
CA TYR A 41 11.86 17.27 8.42
C TYR A 41 11.57 16.14 9.41
N ALA A 42 10.42 16.16 10.09
CA ALA A 42 10.13 15.23 11.18
C ALA A 42 8.64 14.86 11.28
N GLU A 43 8.27 13.65 11.72
CA GLU A 43 6.84 13.33 11.92
C GLU A 43 6.19 14.07 13.09
N SER A 44 6.94 14.35 14.14
CA SER A 44 6.50 15.21 15.25
C SER A 44 7.66 16.06 15.75
N VAL A 45 7.41 17.34 16.01
CA VAL A 45 8.34 18.29 16.62
C VAL A 45 7.71 18.89 17.86
N VAL A 46 8.46 18.91 18.97
CA VAL A 46 8.10 19.61 20.20
C VAL A 46 9.08 20.77 20.40
N LEU A 47 8.54 21.99 20.48
CA LEU A 47 9.31 23.19 20.82
C LEU A 47 9.31 23.37 22.33
N SER A 48 10.47 23.22 22.97
CA SER A 48 10.63 23.33 24.42
C SER A 48 11.47 24.56 24.79
N GLY A 49 11.00 25.75 24.37
CA GLY A 49 11.67 27.04 24.59
C GLY A 49 11.92 27.84 23.31
N SER A 50 12.92 28.73 23.34
CA SER A 50 13.30 29.59 22.22
C SER A 50 14.46 29.00 21.42
N THR A 51 14.24 28.84 20.11
CA THR A 51 15.29 28.53 19.14
C THR A 51 15.73 29.78 18.41
N ASN A 52 16.92 30.28 18.76
CA ASN A 52 17.46 31.52 18.22
C ASN A 52 18.47 31.23 17.11
N ALA A 53 18.05 31.33 15.85
CA ALA A 53 18.85 31.19 14.65
C ALA A 53 19.11 32.55 14.01
N LYS A 54 19.76 33.46 14.75
CA LYS A 54 19.87 34.89 14.39
C LYS A 54 20.52 35.07 13.01
N GLY A 55 19.85 35.79 12.11
CA GLY A 55 20.31 36.02 10.74
C GLY A 55 20.30 34.80 9.80
N SER A 56 20.01 33.60 10.32
CA SER A 56 20.10 32.33 9.60
C SER A 56 18.77 31.86 9.03
N ARG A 57 18.79 30.83 8.19
CA ARG A 57 17.59 30.13 7.73
C ARG A 57 17.19 29.05 8.73
N LEU A 58 15.92 29.04 9.13
CA LEU A 58 15.32 27.97 9.94
C LEU A 58 14.08 27.41 9.25
N GLY A 59 14.07 26.10 9.00
CA GLY A 59 12.95 25.36 8.42
C GLY A 59 12.45 24.28 9.38
N VAL A 60 11.15 24.26 9.68
CA VAL A 60 10.50 23.19 10.44
C VAL A 60 9.34 22.63 9.62
N TYR A 61 9.48 21.38 9.17
CA TYR A 61 8.51 20.69 8.33
C TYR A 61 8.05 19.43 9.04
N THR A 62 6.80 19.39 9.48
CA THR A 62 6.32 18.30 10.31
C THR A 62 4.87 17.92 10.10
N ASN A 63 4.53 16.66 10.39
CA ASN A 63 3.12 16.29 10.54
C ASN A 63 2.53 16.91 11.82
N GLN A 64 3.25 16.84 12.95
CA GLN A 64 2.73 17.37 14.20
C GLN A 64 3.68 18.37 14.86
N LEU A 65 3.19 19.58 15.08
CA LEU A 65 3.89 20.60 15.87
C LEU A 65 3.24 20.70 17.25
N ARG A 66 4.06 20.72 18.30
CA ARG A 66 3.63 20.94 19.69
C ARG A 66 4.53 21.97 20.36
N VAL A 67 3.95 22.74 21.28
CA VAL A 67 4.72 23.57 22.22
C VAL A 67 4.76 22.86 23.57
N GLY A 68 5.97 22.51 24.00
CA GLY A 68 6.26 21.85 25.26
C GLY A 68 6.45 22.84 26.41
N TYR A 69 6.77 22.29 27.58
CA TYR A 69 7.13 23.07 28.75
C TYR A 69 8.57 23.59 28.64
N ASP A 70 8.74 24.90 28.60
CA ASP A 70 10.04 25.53 28.69
C ASP A 70 10.49 25.53 30.16
N LYS A 71 11.53 24.73 30.43
CA LYS A 71 12.12 24.59 31.77
C LYS A 71 12.81 25.86 32.26
N ILE A 72 13.19 26.76 31.35
CA ILE A 72 13.95 27.99 31.66
C ILE A 72 12.99 29.09 32.07
N THR A 73 11.98 29.36 31.23
CA THR A 73 10.98 30.39 31.52
C THR A 73 9.90 29.91 32.48
N ASN A 74 9.82 28.60 32.76
CA ASN A 74 8.80 27.98 33.58
C ASN A 74 7.38 28.23 33.01
N THR A 75 7.27 28.25 31.68
CA THR A 75 6.04 28.49 30.92
C THR A 75 5.90 27.51 29.76
N VAL A 76 4.69 27.38 29.21
CA VAL A 76 4.48 26.69 27.93
C VAL A 76 4.63 27.73 26.83
N SER A 77 5.82 27.84 26.24
CA SER A 77 6.10 28.75 25.13
C SER A 77 7.13 28.15 24.18
N GLY A 78 6.96 28.41 22.89
CA GLY A 78 7.84 27.95 21.83
C GLY A 78 8.11 29.10 20.87
N THR A 79 9.38 29.48 20.71
CA THR A 79 9.76 30.62 19.87
C THR A 79 10.74 30.14 18.80
N LEU A 80 10.48 30.50 17.55
CA LEU A 80 11.42 30.37 16.44
C LEU A 80 11.86 31.77 16.04
N ASP A 81 13.13 32.10 16.26
CA ASP A 81 13.65 33.46 16.10
C ASP A 81 14.84 33.50 15.14
N VAL A 82 14.61 34.06 13.95
CA VAL A 82 15.64 34.32 12.93
C VAL A 82 15.99 35.81 12.83
N SER A 83 15.67 36.60 13.85
CA SER A 83 15.94 38.06 13.87
C SER A 83 17.43 38.37 13.69
N GLY A 84 17.75 39.58 13.24
CA GLY A 84 19.12 40.05 13.14
C GLY A 84 19.76 40.27 14.51
N ILE A 85 21.09 40.31 14.51
CA ILE A 85 21.88 40.65 15.70
C ILE A 85 21.89 42.18 15.85
N ASP A 86 21.62 42.67 17.07
CA ASP A 86 21.70 44.11 17.36
C ASP A 86 23.16 44.60 17.27
N GLY A 87 23.33 45.79 16.71
CA GLY A 87 24.58 46.51 16.67
C GLY A 87 25.04 46.90 18.08
N THR A 88 26.34 46.87 18.28
CA THR A 88 27.00 47.27 19.51
C THR A 88 27.11 48.79 19.60
N ASP A 89 26.74 49.34 20.75
CA ASP A 89 26.94 50.77 21.04
C ASP A 89 28.43 51.14 20.97
N GLY A 90 28.69 52.34 20.47
CA GLY A 90 30.03 52.93 20.46
C GLY A 90 30.52 53.16 21.89
N ILE A 91 31.68 52.63 22.23
CA ILE A 91 32.35 52.85 23.52
C ILE A 91 33.47 53.89 23.40
N ILE A 92 33.69 54.68 24.43
CA ILE A 92 34.87 55.55 24.54
C ILE A 92 36.01 54.71 25.14
N PRO A 93 37.15 54.52 24.45
CA PRO A 93 38.28 53.77 25.02
C PRO A 93 38.79 54.46 26.29
N ALA A 94 39.00 53.68 27.37
CA ALA A 94 39.44 54.19 28.67
C ALA A 94 40.86 54.79 28.68
N ALA A 95 41.61 54.70 27.56
CA ALA A 95 42.93 55.28 27.39
C ALA A 95 42.97 56.13 26.11
N LEU A 96 43.18 57.45 26.29
CA LEU A 96 43.52 58.48 25.30
C LEU A 96 42.40 59.00 24.37
N ILE A 97 42.18 60.33 24.45
CA ILE A 97 42.03 61.34 23.36
C ILE A 97 41.72 60.76 21.96
N GLY A 98 40.65 59.98 21.82
CA GLY A 98 40.21 59.35 20.59
C GLY A 98 38.99 60.05 20.00
N ASP A 99 38.65 59.80 18.73
CA ASP A 99 37.34 60.19 18.20
C ASP A 99 36.26 59.31 18.84
N ALA A 100 35.05 59.84 19.02
CA ALA A 100 33.94 59.07 19.56
C ALA A 100 33.59 57.93 18.58
N ASN A 101 33.64 56.68 19.04
CA ASN A 101 33.34 55.53 18.18
C ASN A 101 31.87 55.55 17.75
N SER A 102 31.61 55.28 16.48
CA SER A 102 30.27 55.03 15.97
C SER A 102 29.70 53.72 16.53
N GLY A 103 28.38 53.66 16.69
CA GLY A 103 27.69 52.38 16.92
C GLY A 103 27.76 51.52 15.66
N SER A 104 27.83 50.20 15.82
CA SER A 104 27.78 49.29 14.66
C SER A 104 26.34 49.13 14.17
N SER A 105 26.18 48.88 12.88
CA SER A 105 24.86 48.59 12.30
C SER A 105 24.34 47.24 12.78
N GLY A 106 23.02 47.12 12.94
CA GLY A 106 22.37 45.85 13.19
C GLY A 106 22.40 44.95 11.95
N GLU A 107 22.47 43.66 12.17
CA GLU A 107 22.51 42.66 11.11
C GLU A 107 21.12 42.40 10.52
N PRO A 108 21.02 41.98 9.23
CA PRO A 108 19.76 41.55 8.66
C PRO A 108 19.22 40.29 9.34
N ALA A 109 17.88 40.19 9.41
CA ALA A 109 17.21 38.96 9.80
C ALA A 109 17.26 37.90 8.69
N GLY A 110 17.06 36.65 9.09
CA GLY A 110 17.10 35.48 8.24
C GLY A 110 15.74 35.07 7.67
N GLN A 111 15.59 33.77 7.40
CA GLN A 111 14.42 33.20 6.73
C GLN A 111 13.78 32.12 7.59
N LEU A 112 12.48 32.23 7.87
CA LEU A 112 11.73 31.24 8.64
C LEU A 112 10.69 30.54 7.77
N ARG A 113 10.74 29.22 7.71
CA ARG A 113 9.79 28.36 6.99
C ARG A 113 9.17 27.37 7.96
N VAL A 114 7.85 27.36 8.07
CA VAL A 114 7.12 26.42 8.94
C VAL A 114 6.05 25.71 8.12
N TYR A 115 6.06 24.38 8.13
CA TYR A 115 4.98 23.53 7.66
C TYR A 115 4.59 22.58 8.79
N ALA A 116 3.33 22.61 9.19
CA ALA A 116 2.79 21.72 10.20
C ALA A 116 1.42 21.20 9.77
N GLU A 117 1.24 19.88 9.64
CA GLU A 117 -0.05 19.31 9.23
C GLU A 117 -1.10 19.42 10.34
N LEU A 118 -0.64 19.30 11.59
CA LEU A 118 -1.43 19.34 12.80
C LEU A 118 -0.74 20.20 13.86
N ALA A 119 -1.38 21.29 14.23
CA ALA A 119 -1.08 22.06 15.43
C ALA A 119 -2.39 22.32 16.20
N ASP A 120 -2.44 21.94 17.47
CA ASP A 120 -3.61 22.19 18.30
C ASP A 120 -3.71 23.67 18.73
N ARG A 121 -4.87 24.06 19.28
CA ARG A 121 -5.09 25.45 19.71
C ARG A 121 -4.08 25.89 20.78
N GLY A 122 -3.70 25.01 21.69
CA GLY A 122 -2.74 25.33 22.75
C GLY A 122 -1.36 25.61 22.18
N THR A 123 -0.93 24.83 21.21
CA THR A 123 0.32 25.02 20.45
C THR A 123 0.30 26.37 19.75
N LEU A 124 -0.75 26.68 18.99
CA LEU A 124 -0.85 27.93 18.22
C LEU A 124 -0.85 29.19 19.11
N GLN A 125 -1.46 29.12 20.29
CA GLN A 125 -1.50 30.26 21.23
C GLN A 125 -0.13 30.56 21.89
N ASN A 126 0.73 29.54 21.96
CA ASN A 126 2.02 29.59 22.64
C ASN A 126 3.23 29.57 21.69
N LEU A 127 2.98 29.50 20.38
CA LEU A 127 3.99 29.59 19.32
C LEU A 127 4.28 31.07 19.01
N SER A 128 5.54 31.44 18.84
CA SER A 128 5.97 32.77 18.35
C SER A 128 6.96 32.64 17.19
N LEU A 129 6.78 33.45 16.14
CA LEU A 129 7.61 33.44 14.93
C LEU A 129 8.24 34.82 14.72
N ASN A 130 9.58 34.94 14.81
CA ASN A 130 10.26 36.23 14.80
C ASN A 130 11.30 36.33 13.67
N ALA A 131 11.28 37.43 12.92
CA ALA A 131 12.24 37.75 11.86
C ALA A 131 12.48 39.27 11.77
N MET A 132 12.77 39.92 12.89
CA MET A 132 13.02 41.37 12.95
C MET A 132 14.48 41.70 12.65
N GLY A 133 14.77 42.74 11.88
CA GLY A 133 16.15 43.20 11.68
C GLY A 133 16.78 43.67 12.98
N GLY A 134 18.09 43.49 13.14
CA GLY A 134 18.82 43.94 14.33
C GLY A 134 18.79 45.47 14.46
N ASN A 135 18.68 45.99 15.67
CA ASN A 135 18.73 47.42 15.92
C ASN A 135 20.16 47.95 15.72
N GLY A 136 20.32 49.15 15.20
CA GLY A 136 21.62 49.81 15.13
C GLY A 136 22.10 50.29 16.51
N GLY A 137 23.39 50.13 16.78
CA GLY A 137 24.02 50.58 18.02
C GLY A 137 24.06 52.11 18.13
N GLN A 138 23.98 52.62 19.35
CA GLN A 138 24.08 54.05 19.64
C GLN A 138 25.50 54.55 19.42
N GLY A 139 25.67 55.77 18.88
CA GLY A 139 26.98 56.40 18.78
C GLY A 139 27.51 56.90 20.13
N ALA A 140 28.82 56.79 20.37
CA ALA A 140 29.41 57.23 21.62
C ALA A 140 29.26 58.76 21.79
N SER A 141 28.83 59.20 22.98
CA SER A 141 28.87 60.63 23.32
C SER A 141 30.24 61.00 23.89
N THR A 142 30.81 62.16 23.54
CA THR A 142 32.12 62.62 24.04
C THR A 142 32.04 64.01 24.65
N ALA A 143 32.81 64.24 25.72
CA ALA A 143 32.97 65.55 26.38
C ALA A 143 34.09 66.40 25.76
N ASP A 144 34.85 65.84 24.82
CA ASP A 144 35.96 66.51 24.14
C ASP A 144 35.46 67.46 23.04
N ASP A 145 36.35 68.35 22.54
CA ASP A 145 36.05 69.30 21.46
C ASP A 145 35.96 68.62 20.08
N LYS A 146 35.09 67.61 19.99
CA LYS A 146 34.87 66.72 18.84
C LYS A 146 33.36 66.49 18.62
N SER A 147 32.99 65.95 17.48
CA SER A 147 31.63 65.46 17.23
C SER A 147 31.42 64.12 17.93
N GLY A 148 30.19 63.80 18.34
CA GLY A 148 29.86 62.45 18.83
C GLY A 148 29.88 61.41 17.70
N GLY A 149 29.99 60.13 18.07
CA GLY A 149 30.03 59.02 17.12
C GLY A 149 28.69 58.88 16.38
N GLU A 150 28.73 58.35 15.15
CA GLU A 150 27.50 58.10 14.38
C GLU A 150 26.73 56.92 14.97
N GLY A 151 25.40 56.95 14.86
CA GLY A 151 24.57 55.80 15.18
C GLY A 151 24.63 54.75 14.06
N GLY A 152 24.57 53.48 14.41
CA GLY A 152 24.52 52.38 13.44
C GLY A 152 23.17 52.30 12.72
N ASP A 153 23.17 51.77 11.50
CA ASP A 153 21.94 51.50 10.74
C ASP A 153 21.19 50.31 11.33
N GLY A 154 19.86 50.28 11.20
CA GLY A 154 19.05 49.10 11.50
C GLY A 154 19.16 48.05 10.39
N GLY A 155 19.21 46.78 10.77
CA GLY A 155 19.22 45.65 9.86
C GLY A 155 17.89 45.46 9.12
N ALA A 156 17.93 44.86 7.93
CA ALA A 156 16.71 44.54 7.20
C ALA A 156 15.88 43.45 7.92
N GLY A 157 14.56 43.55 7.86
CA GLY A 157 13.66 42.49 8.35
C GLY A 157 13.73 41.24 7.49
N GLY A 158 13.36 40.09 8.04
CA GLY A 158 13.46 38.80 7.37
C GLY A 158 12.16 38.38 6.69
N THR A 159 12.11 37.13 6.23
CA THR A 159 10.92 36.55 5.57
C THR A 159 10.35 35.40 6.39
N ILE A 160 9.02 35.37 6.55
CA ILE A 160 8.31 34.29 7.24
C ILE A 160 7.29 33.67 6.28
N LYS A 161 7.39 32.35 6.07
CA LYS A 161 6.40 31.55 5.34
C LYS A 161 5.91 30.42 6.25
N ALA A 162 4.62 30.39 6.56
CA ALA A 162 4.03 29.40 7.45
C ALA A 162 2.76 28.79 6.85
N VAL A 163 2.73 27.47 6.73
CA VAL A 163 1.53 26.71 6.35
C VAL A 163 1.19 25.76 7.48
N ILE A 164 0.06 26.01 8.16
CA ILE A 164 -0.29 25.30 9.39
C ILE A 164 -1.71 24.78 9.31
N GLY A 165 -1.87 23.48 9.52
CA GLY A 165 -3.16 22.80 9.68
C GLY A 165 -3.59 22.71 11.15
N GLY A 166 -4.84 22.27 11.36
CA GLY A 166 -5.41 22.10 12.70
C GLY A 166 -6.49 21.02 12.74
N ASN A 167 -7.29 21.03 13.81
CA ASN A 167 -8.42 20.11 13.97
C ASN A 167 -9.51 20.46 12.95
N GLY A 168 -9.41 19.92 11.73
CA GLY A 168 -10.24 20.29 10.58
C GLY A 168 -9.60 19.97 9.23
N THR A 169 -8.26 19.85 9.15
CA THR A 169 -7.52 19.69 7.88
C THR A 169 -7.97 18.47 7.06
N ILE A 170 -8.23 17.33 7.73
CA ILE A 170 -8.70 16.10 7.07
C ILE A 170 -10.15 16.24 6.59
N GLN A 171 -10.97 16.95 7.36
CA GLN A 171 -12.38 17.21 7.07
C GLN A 171 -12.54 18.09 5.82
N PHE A 172 -11.64 19.06 5.61
CA PHE A 172 -11.61 19.89 4.40
C PHE A 172 -11.41 19.07 3.13
N ARG A 173 -10.54 18.04 3.13
CA ARG A 173 -10.35 17.17 1.97
C ARG A 173 -11.64 16.45 1.59
N LEU A 174 -12.31 15.83 2.58
CA LEU A 174 -13.56 15.11 2.34
C LEU A 174 -14.67 16.04 1.85
N LEU A 175 -14.70 17.27 2.38
CA LEU A 175 -15.65 18.31 1.97
C LEU A 175 -15.41 18.75 0.51
N GLU A 176 -14.18 19.07 0.12
CA GLU A 176 -13.88 19.55 -1.24
C GLU A 176 -14.09 18.44 -2.28
N SER A 177 -13.75 17.18 -1.98
CA SER A 177 -14.09 16.03 -2.84
C SER A 177 -15.60 15.84 -3.01
N ALA A 178 -16.38 16.13 -1.96
CA ALA A 178 -17.83 16.08 -2.02
C ALA A 178 -18.41 17.25 -2.84
N MET A 179 -17.89 18.47 -2.68
CA MET A 179 -18.33 19.63 -3.46
C MET A 179 -18.06 19.43 -4.96
N SER A 180 -16.87 18.94 -5.32
CA SER A 180 -16.53 18.72 -6.74
C SER A 180 -17.43 17.68 -7.42
N LEU A 181 -17.87 16.64 -6.69
CA LEU A 181 -18.81 15.65 -7.20
C LEU A 181 -20.24 16.19 -7.30
N LEU A 182 -20.65 17.03 -6.36
CA LEU A 182 -22.02 17.56 -6.28
C LEU A 182 -22.27 18.74 -7.24
N ASP A 183 -21.21 19.45 -7.62
CA ASP A 183 -21.26 20.56 -8.60
C ASP A 183 -21.18 20.08 -10.07
N MET A 184 -21.08 18.77 -10.33
CA MET A 184 -21.10 18.26 -11.71
C MET A 184 -22.52 18.35 -12.31
N ASP A 185 -22.71 19.24 -13.27
CA ASP A 185 -23.94 19.36 -14.06
C ASP A 185 -23.92 18.39 -15.26
N ASP A 186 -23.93 17.09 -14.96
CA ASP A 186 -23.75 16.00 -15.94
C ASP A 186 -25.05 15.24 -16.29
N GLY A 187 -26.20 15.69 -15.78
CA GLY A 187 -27.48 15.01 -15.93
C GLY A 187 -27.77 13.93 -14.87
N THR A 188 -26.98 13.82 -13.80
CA THR A 188 -27.27 12.94 -12.65
C THR A 188 -28.63 13.24 -12.01
N SER A 189 -29.40 12.18 -11.74
CA SER A 189 -30.69 12.29 -11.05
C SER A 189 -30.54 12.71 -9.57
N GLU A 190 -31.54 13.41 -9.04
CA GLU A 190 -31.56 13.92 -7.66
C GLU A 190 -31.43 12.80 -6.61
N SER A 191 -31.98 11.61 -6.87
CA SER A 191 -31.85 10.45 -5.98
C SER A 191 -30.41 9.95 -5.86
N VAL A 192 -29.66 9.94 -6.98
CA VAL A 192 -28.24 9.54 -6.99
C VAL A 192 -27.38 10.54 -6.22
N ARG A 193 -27.67 11.85 -6.34
CA ARG A 193 -26.98 12.89 -5.57
C ARG A 193 -27.22 12.74 -4.06
N CYS A 194 -28.44 12.38 -3.66
CA CYS A 194 -28.75 12.06 -2.25
C CYS A 194 -27.99 10.82 -1.75
N ASP A 195 -27.89 9.76 -2.56
CA ASP A 195 -27.14 8.54 -2.21
C ASP A 195 -25.63 8.80 -2.12
N LEU A 196 -25.10 9.71 -2.94
CA LEU A 196 -23.71 10.15 -2.84
C LEU A 196 -23.45 10.93 -1.55
N MET A 197 -24.38 11.83 -1.16
CA MET A 197 -24.29 12.54 0.11
C MET A 197 -24.31 11.60 1.32
N LEU A 198 -25.12 10.54 1.27
CA LEU A 198 -25.09 9.46 2.28
C LEU A 198 -23.69 8.86 2.45
N LYS A 199 -23.05 8.50 1.33
CA LYS A 199 -21.70 7.91 1.35
C LYS A 199 -20.65 8.88 1.89
N ILE A 200 -20.74 10.17 1.54
CA ILE A 200 -19.83 11.22 2.03
C ILE A 200 -19.97 11.38 3.55
N VAL A 201 -21.19 11.38 4.07
CA VAL A 201 -21.44 11.45 5.52
C VAL A 201 -20.87 10.23 6.23
N ASP A 202 -21.07 9.03 5.70
CA ASP A 202 -20.49 7.80 6.24
C ASP A 202 -18.95 7.83 6.24
N ASP A 203 -18.33 8.31 5.14
CA ASP A 203 -16.88 8.47 5.04
C ASP A 203 -16.35 9.50 6.06
N PHE A 204 -17.11 10.58 6.27
CA PHE A 204 -16.80 11.58 7.27
C PHE A 204 -16.88 11.03 8.70
N GLU A 205 -17.95 10.32 9.04
CA GLU A 205 -18.12 9.72 10.37
C GLU A 205 -17.01 8.70 10.63
N ARG A 206 -16.67 7.87 9.63
CA ARG A 206 -15.54 6.94 9.71
C ARG A 206 -14.20 7.64 9.89
N ALA A 207 -13.92 8.70 9.13
CA ALA A 207 -12.69 9.47 9.27
C ALA A 207 -12.59 10.16 10.64
N SER A 208 -13.70 10.72 11.12
CA SER A 208 -13.79 11.35 12.45
C SER A 208 -13.61 10.34 13.58
N LYS A 209 -14.16 9.14 13.43
CA LYS A 209 -13.96 8.04 14.37
C LYS A 209 -12.52 7.55 14.39
N ARG A 210 -11.88 7.35 13.23
CA ARG A 210 -10.45 7.01 13.13
C ARG A 210 -9.57 8.07 13.80
N TYR A 211 -9.93 9.35 13.67
CA TYR A 211 -9.25 10.43 14.35
C TYR A 211 -9.44 10.38 15.89
N SER A 212 -10.62 9.99 16.36
CA SER A 212 -10.90 9.80 17.79
C SER A 212 -10.18 8.60 18.44
N GLU A 213 -9.76 7.64 17.63
CA GLU A 213 -9.03 6.43 18.06
C GLU A 213 -7.50 6.63 18.09
N GLN A 214 -6.98 7.77 17.62
CA GLN A 214 -5.57 8.12 17.77
C GLN A 214 -5.21 8.32 19.26
N PRO A 215 -3.96 8.01 19.69
CA PRO A 215 -3.55 8.12 21.08
C PRO A 215 -3.89 9.50 21.65
N LYS A 216 -4.60 9.48 22.79
CA LYS A 216 -5.22 10.65 23.43
C LYS A 216 -4.25 11.82 23.55
N ILE A 217 -4.42 12.82 22.70
CA ILE A 217 -3.81 14.14 22.85
C ILE A 217 -4.64 14.87 23.92
N THR A 218 -4.00 15.31 25.00
CA THR A 218 -4.64 16.19 25.99
C THR A 218 -5.11 17.47 25.29
N GLY A 219 -6.44 17.67 25.17
CA GLY A 219 -7.05 18.85 24.54
C GLY A 219 -7.86 18.60 23.26
N THR A 220 -7.82 17.39 22.65
CA THR A 220 -8.59 17.06 21.43
C THR A 220 -10.06 16.71 21.70
N GLU A 221 -10.43 16.38 22.94
CA GLU A 221 -11.81 16.02 23.32
C GLU A 221 -12.82 17.12 22.95
N ASN A 222 -12.47 18.38 23.15
CA ASN A 222 -13.33 19.52 22.80
C ASN A 222 -13.44 19.75 21.28
N ALA A 223 -12.40 19.44 20.50
CA ALA A 223 -12.42 19.68 19.06
C ALA A 223 -13.22 18.62 18.30
N LEU A 224 -13.10 17.34 18.70
CA LEU A 224 -13.92 16.27 18.15
C LEU A 224 -15.39 16.43 18.54
N ALA A 225 -15.69 16.84 19.78
CA ALA A 225 -17.05 17.18 20.19
C ALA A 225 -17.64 18.31 19.34
N ASN A 226 -16.87 19.37 19.06
CA ASN A 226 -17.31 20.49 18.23
C ASN A 226 -17.56 20.07 16.77
N ILE A 227 -16.72 19.19 16.20
CA ILE A 227 -16.93 18.65 14.85
C ILE A 227 -18.19 17.77 14.80
N SER A 228 -18.37 16.87 15.77
CA SER A 228 -19.56 16.02 15.87
C SER A 228 -20.85 16.84 16.00
N VAL A 229 -20.82 17.93 16.78
CA VAL A 229 -21.95 18.86 16.90
C VAL A 229 -22.20 19.61 15.58
N ALA A 230 -21.15 20.05 14.90
CA ALA A 230 -21.27 20.77 13.63
C ALA A 230 -21.80 19.89 12.49
N ILE A 231 -21.49 18.58 12.47
CA ILE A 231 -21.98 17.66 11.44
C ILE A 231 -23.33 17.02 11.77
N ALA A 232 -23.75 16.96 13.04
CA ALA A 232 -25.01 16.33 13.43
C ALA A 232 -26.24 16.80 12.60
N PRO A 233 -26.39 18.08 12.22
CA PRO A 233 -27.48 18.51 11.33
C PRO A 233 -27.42 17.86 9.93
N LEU A 234 -26.21 17.64 9.39
CA LEU A 234 -26.02 17.00 8.09
C LEU A 234 -26.37 15.51 8.17
N VAL A 235 -25.84 14.81 9.17
CA VAL A 235 -26.17 13.40 9.45
C VAL A 235 -27.68 13.22 9.59
N LYS A 236 -28.35 14.14 10.29
CA LYS A 236 -29.79 14.12 10.47
C LYS A 236 -30.53 14.31 9.14
N ALA A 237 -30.20 15.35 8.37
CA ALA A 237 -30.85 15.62 7.09
C ALA A 237 -30.73 14.44 6.11
N VAL A 238 -29.57 13.78 6.13
CA VAL A 238 -29.24 12.63 5.31
C VAL A 238 -29.98 11.36 5.77
N SER A 239 -29.99 11.06 7.07
CA SER A 239 -30.70 9.89 7.63
C SER A 239 -32.22 9.99 7.52
N GLU A 240 -32.78 11.21 7.58
CA GLU A 240 -34.20 11.47 7.39
C GLU A 240 -34.62 11.55 5.90
N LYS A 241 -33.69 11.35 4.96
CA LYS A 241 -33.93 11.46 3.50
C LYS A 241 -34.56 12.79 3.10
N ALA A 242 -34.06 13.89 3.67
CA ALA A 242 -34.48 15.22 3.25
C ALA A 242 -34.22 15.43 1.74
N ASP A 243 -34.93 16.36 1.10
CA ASP A 243 -34.69 16.70 -0.29
C ASP A 243 -33.26 17.23 -0.52
N PHE A 244 -32.74 17.08 -1.73
CA PHE A 244 -31.35 17.42 -2.06
C PHE A 244 -31.01 18.86 -1.70
N LYS A 245 -31.93 19.80 -1.94
CA LYS A 245 -31.71 21.22 -1.64
C LYS A 245 -31.54 21.44 -0.14
N THR A 246 -32.33 20.79 0.70
CA THR A 246 -32.17 20.84 2.17
C THR A 246 -30.83 20.26 2.60
N GLN A 247 -30.46 19.08 2.08
CA GLN A 247 -29.18 18.45 2.40
C GLN A 247 -28.01 19.35 1.97
N TRP A 248 -28.05 19.91 0.76
CA TRP A 248 -27.04 20.81 0.19
C TRP A 248 -26.86 22.09 1.02
N GLN A 249 -27.95 22.70 1.50
CA GLN A 249 -27.87 23.88 2.37
C GLN A 249 -27.16 23.58 3.69
N VAL A 250 -27.44 22.42 4.30
CA VAL A 250 -26.77 22.02 5.54
C VAL A 250 -25.30 21.72 5.28
N PHE A 251 -24.99 21.09 4.15
CA PHE A 251 -23.62 20.83 3.71
C PHE A 251 -22.80 22.12 3.55
N HIS A 252 -23.34 23.13 2.87
CA HIS A 252 -22.69 24.45 2.75
C HIS A 252 -22.45 25.15 4.10
N ARG A 253 -23.38 25.03 5.06
CA ARG A 253 -23.17 25.60 6.40
C ARG A 253 -22.00 24.94 7.11
N PHE A 254 -21.84 23.63 6.94
CA PHE A 254 -20.71 22.90 7.48
C PHE A 254 -19.39 23.32 6.80
N ALA A 255 -19.40 23.51 5.48
CA ALA A 255 -18.27 24.09 4.74
C ALA A 255 -17.84 25.46 5.29
N SER A 256 -18.78 26.39 5.45
CA SER A 256 -18.49 27.72 6.01
C SER A 256 -17.99 27.66 7.45
N TRP A 257 -18.47 26.70 8.25
CA TRP A 257 -17.95 26.49 9.61
C TRP A 257 -16.47 26.08 9.61
N LEU A 258 -16.07 25.20 8.69
CA LEU A 258 -14.68 24.83 8.51
C LEU A 258 -13.83 26.03 8.07
N ASP A 259 -14.28 26.80 7.07
CA ASP A 259 -13.57 28.01 6.60
C ASP A 259 -13.29 29.01 7.73
N ASN A 260 -14.29 29.30 8.58
CA ASN A 260 -14.09 30.17 9.74
C ASN A 260 -13.00 29.65 10.68
N ARG A 261 -12.89 28.32 10.83
CA ARG A 261 -11.85 27.69 11.66
C ARG A 261 -10.46 27.83 11.05
N ALA A 262 -10.35 27.78 9.73
CA ALA A 262 -9.12 28.06 9.02
C ALA A 262 -8.66 29.50 9.24
N ASP A 263 -9.58 30.47 9.14
CA ASP A 263 -9.31 31.89 9.39
C ASP A 263 -8.87 32.16 10.84
N GLU A 264 -9.46 31.47 11.81
CA GLU A 264 -9.04 31.56 13.22
C GLU A 264 -7.58 31.10 13.43
N VAL A 265 -7.17 30.01 12.77
CA VAL A 265 -5.79 29.51 12.85
C VAL A 265 -4.85 30.54 12.24
N GLN A 266 -5.16 31.02 11.04
CA GLN A 266 -4.34 32.02 10.35
C GLN A 266 -4.19 33.30 11.19
N THR A 267 -5.30 33.82 11.72
CA THR A 267 -5.31 35.04 12.56
C THR A 267 -4.51 34.83 13.84
N THR A 268 -4.65 33.66 14.48
CA THR A 268 -3.91 33.34 15.71
C THR A 268 -2.41 33.35 15.45
N VAL A 269 -1.94 32.65 14.41
CA VAL A 269 -0.51 32.59 14.06
C VAL A 269 0.01 33.96 13.65
N GLN A 270 -0.77 34.72 12.88
CA GLN A 270 -0.39 36.07 12.46
C GLN A 270 -0.23 37.03 13.65
N SER A 271 -1.09 36.93 14.67
CA SER A 271 -0.97 37.71 15.91
C SER A 271 0.28 37.37 16.74
N LYS A 272 0.92 36.24 16.45
CA LYS A 272 2.13 35.74 17.11
C LYS A 272 3.39 35.85 16.24
N THR A 273 3.30 36.60 15.15
CA THR A 273 4.39 36.77 14.19
C THR A 273 4.94 38.19 14.28
N SER A 274 6.26 38.33 14.46
CA SER A 274 6.97 39.61 14.50
C SER A 274 7.90 39.75 13.31
N TRP A 275 7.69 40.78 12.49
CA TRP A 275 8.52 41.08 11.32
C TRP A 275 8.62 42.60 11.13
N SER A 276 9.83 43.14 11.08
CA SER A 276 10.08 44.55 10.76
C SER A 276 11.57 44.77 10.49
N GLY A 277 11.94 45.87 9.85
CA GLY A 277 13.32 46.35 9.91
C GLY A 277 13.72 46.78 11.32
N GLY A 278 15.02 46.71 11.62
CA GLY A 278 15.58 47.17 12.88
C GLY A 278 15.55 48.68 13.04
N GLN A 279 15.54 49.15 14.28
CA GLN A 279 15.59 50.58 14.57
C GLN A 279 16.97 51.15 14.28
N ALA A 280 17.03 52.44 13.93
CA ALA A 280 18.30 53.16 13.78
C ALA A 280 18.92 53.49 15.14
N GLY A 281 20.24 53.35 15.25
CA GLY A 281 21.01 53.90 16.34
C GLY A 281 21.01 55.44 16.31
N ALA A 282 20.92 56.07 17.48
CA ALA A 282 21.02 57.52 17.56
C ALA A 282 22.48 57.96 17.62
N GLY A 283 22.82 59.05 16.94
CA GLY A 283 24.17 59.60 16.99
C GLY A 283 24.48 60.18 18.37
N GLY A 284 25.72 59.97 18.83
CA GLY A 284 26.21 60.45 20.12
C GLY A 284 26.36 61.97 20.15
N GLN A 285 26.36 62.56 21.35
CA GLN A 285 26.54 64.00 21.53
C GLN A 285 28.04 64.35 21.68
N GLY A 286 28.49 65.42 21.01
CA GLY A 286 29.83 65.99 21.18
C GLY A 286 29.82 67.52 21.11
N LYS A 287 30.88 68.19 21.59
CA LYS A 287 30.95 69.67 21.62
C LYS A 287 30.94 70.32 20.23
N LYS A 288 31.46 69.67 19.20
CA LYS A 288 31.43 70.17 17.81
C LYS A 288 30.14 69.83 17.07
N GLY A 289 29.32 68.94 17.63
CA GLY A 289 28.07 68.51 17.03
C GLY A 289 27.70 67.09 17.42
N ARG A 290 26.43 66.75 17.17
CA ARG A 290 25.93 65.38 17.31
C ARG A 290 26.37 64.54 16.11
N GLY A 291 26.72 63.28 16.33
CA GLY A 291 26.84 62.31 15.26
C GLY A 291 25.50 62.14 14.52
N GLN A 292 25.55 61.67 13.28
CA GLN A 292 24.31 61.39 12.53
C GLN A 292 23.62 60.16 13.14
N ASN A 293 22.29 60.13 13.10
CA ASN A 293 21.55 58.90 13.39
C ASN A 293 21.74 57.94 12.22
N GLY A 294 21.71 56.64 12.49
CA GLY A 294 21.64 55.63 11.44
C GLY A 294 20.30 55.69 10.68
N VAL A 295 20.19 54.83 9.67
CA VAL A 295 18.99 54.64 8.86
C VAL A 295 18.20 53.44 9.39
N MET A 296 16.87 53.58 9.46
CA MET A 296 16.00 52.47 9.85
C MET A 296 16.08 51.33 8.82
N GLY A 297 16.10 50.10 9.29
CA GLY A 297 16.12 48.92 8.44
C GLY A 297 14.88 48.80 7.56
N LYS A 298 15.04 48.24 6.36
CA LYS A 298 13.93 47.99 5.45
C LYS A 298 13.09 46.81 5.93
N THR A 299 11.77 46.95 5.87
CA THR A 299 10.85 45.80 5.96
C THR A 299 10.73 45.19 4.57
N LEU A 300 11.09 43.91 4.41
CA LEU A 300 11.11 43.23 3.11
C LEU A 300 9.71 42.85 2.65
N GLU A 301 9.21 41.69 3.08
CA GLU A 301 7.93 41.12 2.65
C GLU A 301 6.99 40.91 3.85
N THR A 302 5.68 40.92 3.59
CA THR A 302 4.68 40.55 4.60
C THR A 302 4.71 39.03 4.80
N PRO A 303 4.61 38.52 6.05
CA PRO A 303 4.55 37.09 6.31
C PRO A 303 3.46 36.40 5.50
N GLN A 304 3.81 35.30 4.85
CA GLN A 304 2.87 34.45 4.12
C GLN A 304 2.40 33.36 5.06
N ILE A 305 1.24 33.56 5.69
CA ILE A 305 0.64 32.62 6.64
C ILE A 305 -0.64 32.09 6.03
N SER A 306 -0.76 30.77 5.88
CA SER A 306 -1.96 30.13 5.31
C SER A 306 -2.36 28.87 6.07
N PHE A 307 -3.66 28.60 6.09
CA PHE A 307 -4.17 27.33 6.59
C PHE A 307 -3.92 26.19 5.58
N LEU A 308 -3.50 25.03 6.08
CA LEU A 308 -3.26 23.85 5.24
C LEU A 308 -4.57 23.24 4.73
N ARG A 309 -4.66 22.97 3.43
CA ARG A 309 -5.77 22.20 2.83
C ARG A 309 -5.19 21.07 2.00
N PHE A 310 -5.53 19.83 2.33
CA PHE A 310 -5.06 18.63 1.62
C PHE A 310 -5.83 18.39 0.32
N THR A 311 -5.82 19.38 -0.57
CA THR A 311 -6.29 19.20 -1.95
C THR A 311 -5.17 19.50 -2.93
N PRO A 312 -5.02 18.71 -4.01
CA PRO A 312 -3.88 18.85 -4.93
C PRO A 312 -3.68 20.29 -5.41
N ASP A 313 -4.76 20.99 -5.78
CA ASP A 313 -4.71 22.38 -6.22
C ASP A 313 -4.19 23.36 -5.15
N MET A 314 -4.61 23.19 -3.90
CA MET A 314 -4.18 24.07 -2.82
C MET A 314 -2.76 23.75 -2.37
N MET A 315 -2.39 22.46 -2.36
CA MET A 315 -1.04 22.02 -2.04
C MET A 315 -0.02 22.52 -3.08
N ARG A 316 -0.36 22.54 -4.37
CA ARG A 316 0.50 23.09 -5.43
C ARG A 316 0.81 24.58 -5.28
N LYS A 317 -0.07 25.34 -4.60
CA LYS A 317 0.12 26.78 -4.33
C LYS A 317 1.06 27.07 -3.15
N ILE A 318 1.46 26.05 -2.38
CA ILE A 318 2.33 26.24 -1.22
C ILE A 318 3.74 26.65 -1.67
N PRO A 319 4.28 27.80 -1.23
CA PRO A 319 5.59 28.30 -1.67
C PRO A 319 6.75 27.77 -0.80
N ILE A 320 6.66 26.50 -0.37
CA ILE A 320 7.57 25.84 0.55
C ILE A 320 7.78 24.38 0.11
N ALA A 321 9.02 23.87 0.17
CA ALA A 321 9.31 22.45 -0.05
C ALA A 321 8.92 21.64 1.20
N ILE A 322 7.68 21.17 1.24
CA ILE A 322 7.04 20.62 2.46
C ILE A 322 7.50 19.22 2.86
N ALA A 323 8.14 18.48 1.95
CA ALA A 323 8.49 17.08 2.16
C ALA A 323 9.90 16.77 1.63
N HIS A 324 10.72 16.14 2.47
CA HIS A 324 12.01 15.60 2.04
C HIS A 324 11.84 14.16 1.55
N PRO A 325 12.34 13.80 0.35
CA PRO A 325 12.15 12.46 -0.21
C PRO A 325 12.66 11.35 0.71
N ASP A 326 13.85 11.53 1.28
CA ASP A 326 14.45 10.52 2.16
C ASP A 326 13.70 10.38 3.50
N GLN A 327 13.16 11.47 4.06
CA GLN A 327 12.35 11.41 5.28
C GLN A 327 11.02 10.69 4.99
N CYS A 328 10.39 10.96 3.85
CA CYS A 328 9.18 10.26 3.43
C CYS A 328 9.44 8.75 3.23
N ALA A 329 10.61 8.38 2.69
CA ALA A 329 11.02 6.99 2.58
C ALA A 329 11.23 6.32 3.96
N MET A 330 11.76 7.04 4.96
CA MET A 330 11.86 6.53 6.34
C MET A 330 10.48 6.24 6.94
N VAL A 331 9.50 7.13 6.73
CA VAL A 331 8.12 6.94 7.21
C VAL A 331 7.41 5.81 6.49
N LEU A 332 7.60 5.70 5.17
CA LEU A 332 7.10 4.59 4.37
C LEU A 332 7.67 3.25 4.86
N HIS A 333 8.96 3.22 5.17
CA HIS A 333 9.60 2.05 5.75
C HIS A 333 8.94 1.63 7.06
N GLN A 334 8.63 2.59 7.95
CA GLN A 334 7.89 2.28 9.18
C GLN A 334 6.48 1.73 8.92
N ALA A 335 5.78 2.28 7.93
CA ALA A 335 4.48 1.74 7.55
C ALA A 335 4.57 0.29 7.05
N LYS A 336 5.63 -0.05 6.30
CA LYS A 336 5.90 -1.42 5.82
C LYS A 336 6.13 -2.40 6.98
N ILE A 337 6.85 -1.98 8.02
CA ILE A 337 7.05 -2.80 9.25
C ILE A 337 5.72 -3.10 9.91
N ASP A 338 4.93 -2.06 10.16
CA ASP A 338 3.67 -2.19 10.87
C ASP A 338 2.66 -3.04 10.09
N TYR A 339 2.67 -2.93 8.75
CA TYR A 339 1.87 -3.78 7.88
C TYR A 339 2.38 -5.23 7.88
N PHE A 340 3.70 -5.44 7.84
CA PHE A 340 4.30 -6.77 7.94
C PHE A 340 3.93 -7.48 9.26
N VAL A 341 3.91 -6.76 10.39
CA VAL A 341 3.50 -7.31 11.70
C VAL A 341 2.03 -7.75 11.69
N ASN A 342 1.17 -7.08 10.91
CA ASN A 342 -0.19 -7.51 10.57
C ASN A 342 -1.14 -7.78 11.78
N THR A 343 -0.94 -7.09 12.90
CA THR A 343 -1.92 -7.04 14.01
C THR A 343 -2.94 -5.95 13.76
N THR A 344 -4.11 -5.98 14.42
CA THR A 344 -5.11 -4.91 14.29
C THR A 344 -4.53 -3.52 14.61
N GLU A 345 -3.69 -3.43 15.66
CA GLU A 345 -3.02 -2.19 16.05
C GLU A 345 -1.98 -1.76 15.01
N SER A 346 -1.09 -2.67 14.61
CA SER A 346 -0.01 -2.35 13.66
C SER A 346 -0.57 -2.01 12.27
N ASN A 347 -1.57 -2.73 11.76
CA ASN A 347 -2.25 -2.38 10.51
C ASN A 347 -2.92 -1.00 10.57
N SER A 348 -3.50 -0.64 11.72
CA SER A 348 -4.06 0.70 11.90
C SER A 348 -2.97 1.77 11.83
N LYS A 349 -1.82 1.55 12.48
CA LYS A 349 -0.64 2.44 12.38
C LYS A 349 -0.12 2.54 10.96
N ALA A 350 0.03 1.41 10.25
CA ALA A 350 0.45 1.38 8.86
C ALA A 350 -0.48 2.20 7.96
N CYS A 351 -1.79 1.98 8.06
CA CYS A 351 -2.79 2.75 7.32
C CYS A 351 -2.69 4.25 7.59
N LEU A 352 -2.55 4.64 8.86
CA LEU A 352 -2.44 6.05 9.25
C LEU A 352 -1.19 6.71 8.62
N ARG A 353 -0.03 6.05 8.67
CA ARG A 353 1.20 6.57 8.06
C ARG A 353 1.09 6.68 6.54
N LEU A 354 0.52 5.68 5.88
CA LEU A 354 0.35 5.66 4.43
C LEU A 354 -0.64 6.74 3.96
N ILE A 355 -1.79 6.89 4.62
CA ILE A 355 -2.77 7.95 4.30
C ILE A 355 -2.12 9.34 4.47
N ARG A 356 -1.37 9.53 5.57
CA ARG A 356 -0.64 10.78 5.83
C ARG A 356 0.36 11.09 4.73
N LEU A 357 1.17 10.11 4.31
CA LEU A 357 2.10 10.29 3.20
C LEU A 357 1.37 10.61 1.88
N ARG A 358 0.29 9.90 1.57
CA ARG A 358 -0.54 10.18 0.38
C ARG A 358 -1.04 11.63 0.38
N ASP A 359 -1.53 12.10 1.53
CA ASP A 359 -2.06 13.46 1.67
C ASP A 359 -0.98 14.53 1.53
N ARG A 360 0.17 14.33 2.20
CA ARG A 360 1.35 15.20 2.09
C ARG A 360 1.87 15.30 0.66
N LEU A 361 1.82 14.20 -0.08
CA LEU A 361 2.36 14.08 -1.44
C LEU A 361 1.33 14.35 -2.55
N SER A 362 0.10 14.71 -2.19
CA SER A 362 -0.99 14.96 -3.15
C SER A 362 -0.70 16.08 -4.18
N PHE A 363 0.25 16.99 -3.89
CA PHE A 363 0.66 18.04 -4.83
C PHE A 363 1.36 17.51 -6.10
N LEU A 364 1.80 16.24 -6.10
CA LEU A 364 2.51 15.64 -7.24
C LEU A 364 1.59 15.40 -8.43
N GLU A 365 0.29 15.22 -8.19
CA GLU A 365 -0.71 15.09 -9.26
C GLU A 365 -0.69 16.34 -10.13
N ASP A 366 -0.63 16.20 -11.45
CA ASP A 366 -0.61 17.30 -12.43
C ASP A 366 0.36 18.47 -12.15
N LEU A 367 1.43 18.22 -11.37
CA LEU A 367 2.42 19.23 -11.00
C LEU A 367 3.12 19.81 -12.24
N LYS A 368 3.21 21.14 -12.29
CA LYS A 368 3.86 21.91 -13.36
C LYS A 368 5.07 22.66 -12.82
N ALA A 369 6.05 22.90 -13.69
CA ALA A 369 7.24 23.67 -13.35
C ALA A 369 6.94 25.12 -12.91
N THR A 370 5.77 25.65 -13.27
CA THR A 370 5.29 26.99 -12.88
C THR A 370 4.60 27.03 -11.52
N ASP A 371 4.29 25.87 -10.92
CA ASP A 371 3.57 25.84 -9.66
C ASP A 371 4.49 26.33 -8.51
N PRO A 372 3.98 27.14 -7.56
CA PRO A 372 4.79 27.67 -6.46
C PRO A 372 5.58 26.61 -5.68
N ILE A 373 5.00 25.44 -5.45
CA ILE A 373 5.69 24.36 -4.75
C ILE A 373 6.86 23.80 -5.55
N TYR A 374 6.75 23.70 -6.88
CA TYR A 374 7.85 23.23 -7.74
C TYR A 374 9.04 24.18 -7.67
N VAL A 375 8.79 25.49 -7.74
CA VAL A 375 9.82 26.52 -7.59
C VAL A 375 10.47 26.42 -6.20
N ALA A 376 9.68 26.17 -5.15
CA ALA A 376 10.22 25.98 -3.81
C ALA A 376 11.14 24.76 -3.69
N TYR A 377 10.81 23.65 -4.38
CA TYR A 377 11.70 22.48 -4.47
C TYR A 377 12.97 22.79 -5.27
N GLN A 378 12.86 23.52 -6.37
CA GLN A 378 14.02 23.96 -7.16
C GLN A 378 15.01 24.78 -6.33
N GLU A 379 14.49 25.67 -5.47
CA GLU A 379 15.32 26.44 -4.53
C GLU A 379 15.91 25.59 -3.40
N ALA A 380 15.22 24.53 -2.96
CA ALA A 380 15.59 23.75 -1.78
C ALA A 380 16.54 22.59 -2.08
N GLU A 381 16.47 22.01 -3.27
CA GLU A 381 17.20 20.79 -3.64
C GLU A 381 18.72 20.83 -3.37
N PRO A 382 19.46 21.94 -3.63
CA PRO A 382 20.88 22.01 -3.30
C PRO A 382 21.20 21.84 -1.80
N ARG A 383 20.23 22.11 -0.92
CA ARG A 383 20.36 21.98 0.55
C ARG A 383 19.77 20.69 1.11
N MET A 384 19.05 19.92 0.29
CA MET A 384 18.51 18.61 0.68
C MET A 384 19.58 17.51 0.70
N HIS A 385 20.79 17.77 0.20
CA HIS A 385 21.91 16.82 0.20
C HIS A 385 21.58 15.44 -0.39
N LEU A 386 20.74 15.44 -1.44
CA LEU A 386 20.36 14.24 -2.18
C LEU A 386 21.55 13.68 -2.96
N VAL A 387 21.59 12.36 -3.16
CA VAL A 387 22.58 11.75 -4.08
C VAL A 387 22.32 12.26 -5.49
N PRO A 388 23.33 12.80 -6.20
CA PRO A 388 23.19 13.19 -7.60
C PRO A 388 22.71 11.99 -8.43
N SER A 389 21.65 12.15 -9.21
CA SER A 389 21.17 11.10 -10.11
C SER A 389 21.80 11.26 -11.50
N ASP A 390 22.26 10.16 -12.09
CA ASP A 390 22.79 10.11 -13.46
C ASP A 390 21.72 10.44 -14.52
N SER A 391 20.45 10.61 -14.13
CA SER A 391 19.31 10.98 -14.99
C SER A 391 19.47 12.33 -15.73
N HIS A 392 20.46 13.15 -15.38
CA HIS A 392 20.90 14.26 -16.23
C HIS A 392 21.45 13.82 -17.60
N SER A 393 21.80 12.55 -17.77
CA SER A 393 22.26 11.97 -19.05
C SER A 393 21.14 11.47 -19.99
N LEU A 394 19.88 11.42 -19.51
CA LEU A 394 18.72 10.85 -20.24
C LEU A 394 17.53 11.84 -20.34
N GLY A 395 17.80 13.12 -20.59
CA GLY A 395 16.79 14.07 -21.10
C GLY A 395 15.56 14.35 -20.22
N SER A 396 15.53 13.89 -18.96
CA SER A 396 14.45 14.18 -18.01
C SER A 396 14.60 15.60 -17.44
N ALA A 397 13.61 16.46 -17.68
CA ALA A 397 13.56 17.85 -17.20
C ALA A 397 13.02 18.03 -15.76
N GLU A 398 12.72 16.95 -15.03
CA GLU A 398 12.15 16.99 -13.67
C GLU A 398 13.24 16.90 -12.57
N LEU A 399 13.03 17.61 -11.46
CA LEU A 399 13.93 17.65 -10.30
C LEU A 399 14.10 16.25 -9.65
N SER A 400 15.28 15.96 -9.07
CA SER A 400 15.57 14.67 -8.42
C SER A 400 14.69 14.47 -7.18
N SER A 401 14.52 15.54 -6.39
CA SER A 401 13.61 15.60 -5.25
C SER A 401 12.18 15.17 -5.62
N ILE A 402 11.61 15.74 -6.69
CA ILE A 402 10.27 15.42 -7.18
C ILE A 402 10.18 14.00 -7.71
N THR A 403 11.17 13.55 -8.49
CA THR A 403 11.22 12.18 -9.04
C THR A 403 11.19 11.15 -7.90
N ARG A 404 11.97 11.36 -6.84
CA ARG A 404 11.99 10.48 -5.66
C ARG A 404 10.68 10.51 -4.89
N LEU A 405 10.05 11.67 -4.72
CA LEU A 405 8.75 11.80 -4.05
C LEU A 405 7.64 11.08 -4.81
N ARG A 406 7.65 11.11 -6.16
CA ARG A 406 6.71 10.33 -6.99
C ARG A 406 6.82 8.83 -6.75
N ARG A 407 8.04 8.30 -6.55
CA ARG A 407 8.23 6.87 -6.22
C ARG A 407 7.64 6.51 -4.86
N VAL A 408 7.85 7.37 -3.85
CA VAL A 408 7.23 7.18 -2.53
C VAL A 408 5.71 7.19 -2.64
N ALA A 409 5.13 8.14 -3.38
CA ALA A 409 3.68 8.22 -3.58
C ALA A 409 3.13 6.96 -4.28
N ALA A 410 3.80 6.48 -5.33
CA ALA A 410 3.40 5.26 -6.04
C ALA A 410 3.41 4.03 -5.12
N GLU A 411 4.46 3.84 -4.30
CA GLU A 411 4.53 2.72 -3.36
C GLU A 411 3.47 2.85 -2.25
N VAL A 412 3.19 4.07 -1.77
CA VAL A 412 2.10 4.33 -0.81
C VAL A 412 0.75 3.88 -1.37
N ASP A 413 0.44 4.23 -2.62
CA ASP A 413 -0.84 3.86 -3.24
C ASP A 413 -0.93 2.35 -3.52
N VAL A 414 0.18 1.68 -3.84
CA VAL A 414 0.24 0.22 -3.94
C VAL A 414 -0.05 -0.42 -2.58
N LEU A 415 0.59 0.04 -1.49
CA LEU A 415 0.40 -0.54 -0.16
C LEU A 415 -1.00 -0.26 0.42
N LEU A 416 -1.55 0.94 0.22
CA LEU A 416 -2.93 1.24 0.62
C LEU A 416 -3.92 0.34 -0.10
N ARG A 417 -3.76 0.19 -1.43
CA ARG A 417 -4.54 -0.77 -2.20
C ARG A 417 -4.38 -2.17 -1.62
N GLN A 418 -3.17 -2.62 -1.33
CA GLN A 418 -2.89 -3.96 -0.78
C GLN A 418 -3.57 -4.21 0.59
N ILE A 419 -3.55 -3.22 1.48
CA ILE A 419 -4.17 -3.29 2.82
C ILE A 419 -5.68 -3.24 2.73
N ASP A 420 -6.22 -2.27 1.97
CA ASP A 420 -7.65 -2.25 1.64
C ASP A 420 -8.00 -3.59 1.04
N SER A 421 -7.10 -4.15 0.22
CA SER A 421 -7.19 -5.43 -0.38
C SER A 421 -7.13 -6.63 0.59
N GLY A 422 -7.05 -6.49 1.92
CA GLY A 422 -7.05 -7.66 2.84
C GLY A 422 -5.95 -8.70 2.57
N LEU A 423 -4.96 -8.35 1.75
CA LEU A 423 -3.80 -9.19 1.46
C LEU A 423 -2.79 -9.00 2.58
N ASP A 424 -1.97 -10.01 2.82
CA ASP A 424 -0.80 -9.83 3.69
C ASP A 424 0.26 -8.95 3.00
N PHE A 425 1.32 -8.58 3.74
CA PHE A 425 2.41 -7.72 3.25
C PHE A 425 3.08 -8.22 1.96
N PHE A 426 3.08 -9.53 1.71
CA PHE A 426 3.65 -10.13 0.50
C PHE A 426 2.60 -10.33 -0.61
N ASN A 427 1.43 -9.74 -0.48
CA ASN A 427 0.35 -9.75 -1.47
C ASN A 427 -0.30 -11.14 -1.63
N HIS A 428 -0.39 -11.92 -0.55
CA HIS A 428 -1.05 -13.24 -0.55
C HIS A 428 -2.28 -13.27 0.35
N THR A 429 -3.21 -14.18 0.02
CA THR A 429 -4.36 -14.47 0.88
C THR A 429 -3.95 -15.35 2.08
N PRO A 430 -4.76 -15.41 3.15
CA PRO A 430 -4.51 -16.33 4.26
C PRO A 430 -4.52 -17.81 3.86
N GLN A 431 -5.14 -18.20 2.73
CA GLN A 431 -5.20 -19.58 2.24
C GLN A 431 -4.08 -19.92 1.24
N TRP A 432 -3.42 -18.90 0.70
CA TRP A 432 -2.37 -19.10 -0.30
C TRP A 432 -1.15 -19.84 0.27
N VAL A 433 -0.62 -20.77 -0.52
CA VAL A 433 0.60 -21.53 -0.25
C VAL A 433 1.45 -21.68 -1.53
N PRO A 434 2.78 -21.71 -1.40
CA PRO A 434 3.65 -21.89 -2.55
C PRO A 434 3.65 -23.34 -3.08
N ARG A 435 3.95 -23.51 -4.37
CA ARG A 435 4.04 -24.82 -5.04
C ARG A 435 5.36 -25.56 -4.80
N ALA A 436 6.46 -24.85 -4.53
CA ALA A 436 7.73 -25.52 -4.26
C ALA A 436 7.71 -26.19 -2.88
N SER A 437 8.50 -27.26 -2.73
CA SER A 437 8.57 -28.03 -1.49
C SER A 437 9.17 -27.21 -0.34
N TYR A 438 8.91 -27.64 0.90
CA TYR A 438 9.51 -27.01 2.08
C TYR A 438 11.05 -26.98 1.98
N THR A 439 11.66 -28.08 1.56
CA THR A 439 13.12 -28.20 1.42
C THR A 439 13.69 -27.20 0.42
N PHE A 440 12.99 -26.93 -0.68
CA PHE A 440 13.39 -25.88 -1.62
C PHE A 440 13.48 -24.50 -0.95
N TYR A 441 12.50 -24.14 -0.13
CA TYR A 441 12.50 -22.85 0.58
C TYR A 441 13.47 -22.83 1.77
N GLU A 442 13.72 -23.96 2.41
CA GLU A 442 14.79 -24.13 3.41
C GLU A 442 16.16 -23.78 2.82
N ASP A 443 16.48 -24.29 1.63
CA ASP A 443 17.73 -24.02 0.92
C ASP A 443 17.80 -22.55 0.45
N LEU A 444 16.70 -22.03 -0.10
CA LEU A 444 16.62 -20.63 -0.54
C LEU A 444 16.85 -19.66 0.61
N THR A 445 16.25 -19.91 1.78
CA THR A 445 16.41 -19.05 2.95
C THR A 445 17.81 -19.05 3.51
N GLU A 446 18.58 -20.12 3.33
CA GLU A 446 20.02 -20.15 3.66
C GLU A 446 20.79 -19.14 2.83
N SER A 447 20.59 -19.18 1.50
CA SER A 447 21.25 -18.26 0.57
C SER A 447 20.85 -16.79 0.81
N LEU A 448 19.58 -16.55 1.14
CA LEU A 448 19.09 -15.20 1.48
C LEU A 448 19.66 -14.71 2.80
N LEU A 449 19.79 -15.58 3.80
CA LEU A 449 20.39 -15.25 5.09
C LEU A 449 21.88 -14.90 4.94
N ASP A 450 22.62 -15.68 4.14
CA ASP A 450 24.02 -15.40 3.84
C ASP A 450 24.21 -14.03 3.15
N ASN A 451 23.33 -13.69 2.21
CA ASN A 451 23.35 -12.36 1.58
C ASN A 451 23.01 -11.26 2.60
N PHE A 452 22.02 -11.49 3.46
CA PHE A 452 21.66 -10.52 4.50
C PHE A 452 22.83 -10.27 5.46
N ILE A 453 23.50 -11.32 5.95
CA ILE A 453 24.71 -11.23 6.79
C ILE A 453 25.78 -10.35 6.12
N ARG A 454 26.01 -10.51 4.82
CA ARG A 454 26.97 -9.68 4.07
C ARG A 454 26.56 -8.21 4.03
N THR A 455 25.29 -7.93 3.70
CA THR A 455 24.78 -6.56 3.61
C THR A 455 24.72 -5.86 4.97
N GLU A 456 24.32 -6.56 6.03
CA GLU A 456 24.31 -6.07 7.41
C GLU A 456 25.73 -5.77 7.89
N GLY A 457 26.68 -6.68 7.62
CA GLY A 457 28.09 -6.44 7.91
C GLY A 457 28.67 -5.22 7.17
N ALA A 458 28.31 -5.02 5.90
CA ALA A 458 28.73 -3.84 5.13
C ALA A 458 28.11 -2.55 5.69
N TRP A 459 26.84 -2.57 6.08
CA TRP A 459 26.17 -1.45 6.75
C TRP A 459 26.86 -1.07 8.07
N HIS A 460 27.11 -2.04 8.95
CA HIS A 460 27.79 -1.77 10.23
C HIS A 460 29.23 -1.29 10.04
N ARG A 461 29.97 -1.80 9.04
CA ARG A 461 31.30 -1.28 8.70
C ARG A 461 31.24 0.16 8.21
N TYR A 462 30.26 0.50 7.37
CA TYR A 462 30.05 1.87 6.91
C TYR A 462 29.75 2.83 8.08
N GLU A 463 28.85 2.42 8.98
CA GLU A 463 28.46 3.19 10.17
C GLU A 463 29.62 3.39 11.15
N SER A 464 30.40 2.33 11.41
CA SER A 464 31.52 2.34 12.36
C SER A 464 32.84 2.90 11.80
N ALA A 465 32.97 3.04 10.48
CA ALA A 465 34.18 3.59 9.86
C ALA A 465 34.35 5.07 10.27
N ALA A 466 35.32 5.30 11.16
CA ALA A 466 35.73 6.62 11.64
C ALA A 466 36.36 7.43 10.48
N THR A 467 35.56 8.24 9.78
CA THR A 467 35.97 9.22 8.73
C THR A 467 36.88 8.73 7.59
N ALA A 468 37.32 7.47 7.59
CA ALA A 468 38.22 6.89 6.60
C ALA A 468 37.44 6.63 5.31
N GLN A 469 37.56 7.57 4.39
CA GLN A 469 36.93 7.60 3.07
C GLN A 469 37.04 6.25 2.33
N ASP A 470 38.22 5.62 2.33
CA ASP A 470 38.47 4.35 1.64
C ASP A 470 37.71 3.15 2.23
N ALA A 471 37.47 3.14 3.55
CA ALA A 471 36.75 2.06 4.22
C ALA A 471 35.23 2.17 3.98
N ARG A 472 34.72 3.41 3.95
CA ARG A 472 33.31 3.69 3.59
C ARG A 472 33.06 3.37 2.12
N LEU A 473 33.96 3.77 1.21
CA LEU A 473 33.86 3.49 -0.21
C LEU A 473 33.83 1.97 -0.51
N ARG A 474 34.67 1.18 0.16
CA ARG A 474 34.63 -0.30 0.05
C ARG A 474 33.29 -0.89 0.49
N SER A 475 32.73 -0.38 1.59
CA SER A 475 31.42 -0.85 2.08
C SER A 475 30.29 -0.51 1.09
N VAL A 476 30.38 0.65 0.43
CA VAL A 476 29.45 1.06 -0.62
C VAL A 476 29.57 0.17 -1.87
N GLN A 477 30.78 -0.19 -2.28
CA GLN A 477 31.02 -1.12 -3.40
C GLN A 477 30.46 -2.52 -3.12
N GLU A 478 30.66 -3.05 -1.90
CA GLU A 478 30.09 -4.34 -1.50
C GLU A 478 28.56 -4.33 -1.57
N MET A 479 27.92 -3.24 -1.11
CA MET A 479 26.46 -3.09 -1.17
C MET A 479 25.95 -3.02 -2.62
N LYS A 480 26.68 -2.35 -3.51
CA LYS A 480 26.37 -2.27 -4.94
C LYS A 480 26.39 -3.65 -5.61
N ASP A 481 27.37 -4.50 -5.29
CA ASP A 481 27.43 -5.85 -5.85
C ASP A 481 26.30 -6.75 -5.32
N SER A 482 25.94 -6.63 -4.03
CA SER A 482 24.74 -7.27 -3.48
C SER A 482 23.46 -6.81 -4.18
N CYS A 483 23.35 -5.54 -4.59
CA CYS A 483 22.20 -5.05 -5.36
C CYS A 483 22.10 -5.72 -6.74
N ARG A 484 23.22 -5.90 -7.44
CA ARG A 484 23.23 -6.57 -8.76
C ARG A 484 22.71 -8.00 -8.67
N ILE A 485 23.08 -8.74 -7.63
CA ILE A 485 22.57 -10.10 -7.39
C ILE A 485 21.05 -10.07 -7.17
N GLN A 486 20.54 -9.12 -6.37
CA GLN A 486 19.10 -8.97 -6.15
C GLN A 486 18.35 -8.62 -7.44
N ILE A 487 18.89 -7.74 -8.29
CA ILE A 487 18.32 -7.38 -9.58
C ILE A 487 18.19 -8.62 -10.49
N ILE A 488 19.23 -9.46 -10.57
CA ILE A 488 19.20 -10.70 -11.36
C ILE A 488 18.09 -11.63 -10.87
N ASN A 489 18.00 -11.85 -9.55
CA ASN A 489 16.99 -12.72 -8.96
C ASN A 489 15.56 -12.18 -9.16
N LEU A 490 15.34 -10.87 -9.01
CA LEU A 490 14.04 -10.23 -9.24
C LEU A 490 13.62 -10.28 -10.71
N ASN A 491 14.55 -10.08 -11.65
CA ASN A 491 14.26 -10.19 -13.08
C ASN A 491 13.81 -11.60 -13.48
N GLU A 492 14.43 -12.64 -12.91
CA GLU A 492 13.98 -14.02 -13.13
C GLU A 492 12.58 -14.25 -12.56
N ARG A 493 12.23 -13.66 -11.41
CA ARG A 493 10.86 -13.70 -10.87
C ARG A 493 9.87 -12.97 -11.77
N VAL A 494 10.20 -11.77 -12.23
CA VAL A 494 9.38 -10.99 -13.18
C VAL A 494 9.09 -11.80 -14.44
N ARG A 495 10.11 -12.47 -14.99
CA ARG A 495 9.97 -13.33 -16.17
C ARG A 495 9.02 -14.51 -15.91
N ARG A 496 9.15 -15.19 -14.76
CA ARG A 496 8.27 -16.31 -14.40
C ARG A 496 6.82 -15.88 -14.20
N LEU A 497 6.59 -14.82 -13.43
CA LEU A 497 5.26 -14.22 -13.22
C LEU A 497 4.60 -13.82 -14.55
N GLY A 498 5.36 -13.31 -15.53
CA GLY A 498 4.84 -13.03 -16.87
C GLY A 498 4.27 -14.27 -17.56
N ILE A 499 4.96 -15.41 -17.47
CA ILE A 499 4.50 -16.70 -18.01
C ILE A 499 3.24 -17.19 -17.26
N ASP A 500 3.19 -17.01 -15.94
CA ASP A 500 2.04 -17.46 -15.14
C ASP A 500 0.79 -16.60 -15.36
N LEU A 501 0.96 -15.30 -15.64
CA LEU A 501 -0.14 -14.42 -16.07
C LEU A 501 -0.73 -14.85 -17.40
N GLU A 502 0.08 -15.25 -18.39
CA GLU A 502 -0.43 -15.80 -19.65
C GLU A 502 -1.23 -17.08 -19.45
N LYS A 503 -0.80 -17.96 -18.54
CA LYS A 503 -1.58 -19.15 -18.17
C LYS A 503 -2.91 -18.75 -17.54
N ALA A 504 -2.92 -17.79 -16.62
CA ALA A 504 -4.13 -17.29 -15.98
C ALA A 504 -5.13 -16.69 -16.99
N VAL A 505 -4.65 -15.95 -18.00
CA VAL A 505 -5.50 -15.45 -19.11
C VAL A 505 -6.22 -16.60 -19.82
N ASN A 506 -5.50 -17.67 -20.16
CA ASN A 506 -6.09 -18.83 -20.83
C ASN A 506 -7.15 -19.51 -19.93
N THR A 507 -6.87 -19.63 -18.63
CA THR A 507 -7.80 -20.17 -17.65
C THR A 507 -9.07 -19.34 -17.54
N ILE A 508 -8.95 -18.01 -17.46
CA ILE A 508 -10.11 -17.10 -17.41
C ILE A 508 -10.94 -17.26 -18.69
N GLY A 509 -10.31 -17.39 -19.86
CA GLY A 509 -11.02 -17.64 -21.12
C GLY A 509 -11.79 -18.97 -21.15
N ASP A 510 -11.21 -20.04 -20.59
CA ASP A 510 -11.89 -21.34 -20.46
C ASP A 510 -13.07 -21.24 -19.46
N GLN A 511 -12.91 -20.48 -18.37
CA GLN A 511 -13.97 -20.25 -17.38
C GLN A 511 -15.08 -19.33 -17.88
N ASP A 512 -14.76 -18.31 -18.69
CA ASP A 512 -15.73 -17.44 -19.37
C ASP A 512 -16.66 -18.29 -20.26
N THR A 513 -16.09 -19.28 -20.94
CA THR A 513 -16.86 -20.21 -21.78
C THR A 513 -17.85 -21.01 -20.93
N LEU A 514 -17.40 -21.61 -19.82
CA LEU A 514 -18.26 -22.35 -18.91
C LEU A 514 -19.35 -21.46 -18.26
N MET A 515 -19.00 -20.23 -17.89
CA MET A 515 -19.95 -19.26 -17.34
C MET A 515 -21.06 -18.94 -18.33
N ARG A 516 -20.72 -18.70 -19.61
CA ARG A 516 -21.72 -18.46 -20.67
C ARG A 516 -22.61 -19.69 -20.91
N GLU A 517 -22.03 -20.88 -20.90
CA GLU A 517 -22.78 -22.14 -21.07
C GLU A 517 -23.77 -22.37 -19.93
N THR A 518 -23.33 -22.19 -18.68
CA THR A 518 -24.19 -22.33 -17.49
C THR A 518 -25.25 -21.23 -17.42
N LYS A 519 -24.94 -20.00 -17.84
CA LYS A 519 -25.90 -18.90 -18.01
C LYS A 519 -26.98 -19.26 -19.03
N ALA A 520 -26.60 -19.79 -20.19
CA ALA A 520 -27.55 -20.22 -21.21
C ALA A 520 -28.47 -21.34 -20.70
N ALA A 521 -27.91 -22.34 -19.99
CA ALA A 521 -28.70 -23.41 -19.38
C ALA A 521 -29.67 -22.89 -18.30
N LEU A 522 -29.24 -21.92 -17.48
CA LEU A 522 -30.09 -21.26 -16.50
C LEU A 522 -31.24 -20.50 -17.19
N MET A 523 -30.95 -19.73 -18.23
CA MET A 523 -31.98 -19.01 -18.99
C MET A 523 -32.97 -19.96 -19.65
N GLU A 524 -32.53 -21.10 -20.18
CA GLU A 524 -33.41 -22.14 -20.69
C GLU A 524 -34.36 -22.66 -19.60
N GLN A 525 -33.85 -22.95 -18.39
CA GLN A 525 -34.68 -23.37 -17.27
C GLN A 525 -35.65 -22.27 -16.80
N ILE A 526 -35.25 -21.00 -16.83
CA ILE A 526 -36.11 -19.87 -16.50
C ILE A 526 -37.24 -19.73 -17.53
N ASP A 527 -36.93 -19.78 -18.83
CA ASP A 527 -37.94 -19.67 -19.89
C ASP A 527 -38.94 -20.84 -19.84
N VAL A 528 -38.49 -22.05 -19.52
CA VAL A 528 -39.37 -23.22 -19.31
C VAL A 528 -40.34 -22.99 -18.13
N ASN A 529 -39.96 -22.20 -17.12
CA ASN A 529 -40.74 -21.95 -15.91
C ASN A 529 -41.35 -20.54 -15.82
N LYS A 530 -41.32 -19.77 -16.92
CA LYS A 530 -41.63 -18.32 -16.99
C LYS A 530 -42.98 -17.91 -16.37
N GLU A 531 -44.03 -18.69 -16.61
CA GLU A 531 -45.38 -18.40 -16.09
C GLU A 531 -45.50 -18.62 -14.57
N ALA A 532 -44.75 -19.57 -14.01
CA ALA A 532 -44.69 -19.75 -12.56
C ALA A 532 -43.91 -18.61 -11.89
N ILE A 533 -42.80 -18.18 -12.52
CA ILE A 533 -41.92 -17.12 -12.04
C ILE A 533 -42.64 -15.75 -12.02
N ARG A 534 -43.43 -15.42 -13.05
CA ARG A 534 -44.19 -14.17 -13.15
C ARG A 534 -45.18 -13.92 -12.01
N THR A 535 -45.64 -14.98 -11.34
CA THR A 535 -46.58 -14.87 -10.21
C THR A 535 -45.90 -14.61 -8.86
N CYS A 536 -44.58 -14.62 -8.81
CA CYS A 536 -43.78 -14.45 -7.60
C CYS A 536 -43.59 -12.96 -7.28
N LYS A 537 -44.36 -12.40 -6.33
CA LYS A 537 -44.10 -11.05 -5.82
C LYS A 537 -42.91 -11.08 -4.86
N ILE A 538 -41.80 -10.47 -5.24
CA ILE A 538 -40.67 -10.20 -4.32
C ILE A 538 -41.03 -8.96 -3.48
N THR A 539 -40.79 -9.00 -2.17
CA THR A 539 -40.89 -7.82 -1.31
C THR A 539 -39.91 -6.74 -1.80
N GLY A 540 -40.37 -5.47 -1.85
CA GLY A 540 -39.52 -4.34 -2.24
C GLY A 540 -39.58 -3.89 -3.70
N GLY A 541 -40.41 -4.52 -4.55
CA GLY A 541 -40.62 -4.07 -5.95
C GLY A 541 -39.48 -4.43 -6.92
N VAL A 542 -38.70 -5.47 -6.59
CA VAL A 542 -37.64 -6.02 -7.44
C VAL A 542 -38.23 -7.07 -8.39
N GLU A 543 -37.93 -6.97 -9.69
CA GLU A 543 -38.32 -7.97 -10.70
C GLU A 543 -37.33 -9.15 -10.71
N PHE A 544 -37.80 -10.35 -11.10
CA PHE A 544 -36.94 -11.54 -11.14
C PHE A 544 -35.81 -11.42 -12.16
N GLU A 545 -36.05 -10.76 -13.30
CA GLU A 545 -35.03 -10.49 -14.30
C GLU A 545 -33.92 -9.57 -13.78
N ASP A 546 -34.26 -8.52 -13.00
CA ASP A 546 -33.29 -7.65 -12.33
C ASP A 546 -32.40 -8.41 -11.34
N LEU A 547 -32.95 -9.43 -10.66
CA LEU A 547 -32.18 -10.30 -9.77
C LEU A 547 -31.21 -11.19 -10.53
N VAL A 548 -31.63 -11.78 -11.65
CA VAL A 548 -30.77 -12.61 -12.51
C VAL A 548 -29.66 -11.76 -13.14
N GLU A 549 -29.98 -10.56 -13.62
CA GLU A 549 -28.98 -9.60 -14.10
C GLU A 549 -28.00 -9.20 -12.99
N ALA A 550 -28.51 -8.86 -11.80
CA ALA A 550 -27.66 -8.54 -10.67
C ALA A 550 -26.75 -9.72 -10.32
N ALA A 551 -27.27 -10.97 -10.33
CA ALA A 551 -26.51 -12.19 -10.09
C ALA A 551 -25.34 -12.40 -11.06
N THR A 552 -25.52 -12.04 -12.33
CA THR A 552 -24.45 -12.13 -13.35
C THR A 552 -23.33 -11.10 -13.14
N THR A 553 -23.58 -10.05 -12.34
CA THR A 553 -22.57 -9.05 -11.97
C THR A 553 -21.87 -9.35 -10.64
N ILE A 554 -22.23 -10.46 -9.96
CA ILE A 554 -21.68 -10.81 -8.64
C ILE A 554 -20.31 -11.51 -8.79
N ALA A 555 -19.25 -10.88 -8.27
CA ALA A 555 -18.03 -11.56 -7.86
C ALA A 555 -18.28 -12.23 -6.50
N PHE A 556 -18.61 -13.51 -6.52
CA PHE A 556 -18.71 -14.28 -5.29
C PHE A 556 -17.31 -14.56 -4.75
N CYS A 557 -17.12 -14.36 -3.45
CA CYS A 557 -15.88 -14.73 -2.79
C CYS A 557 -16.09 -15.88 -1.80
N PRO A 558 -15.18 -16.87 -1.74
CA PRO A 558 -15.29 -18.00 -0.82
C PRO A 558 -15.06 -17.59 0.65
N ASN A 559 -14.50 -16.40 0.94
CA ASN A 559 -14.21 -15.95 2.31
C ASN A 559 -14.57 -14.47 2.52
N PRO A 560 -15.26 -14.10 3.63
CA PRO A 560 -15.48 -12.72 4.06
C PRO A 560 -14.23 -11.84 4.14
N GLY A 561 -13.05 -12.43 4.38
CA GLY A 561 -11.76 -11.73 4.37
C GLY A 561 -11.34 -11.23 2.98
N MET A 562 -11.92 -11.78 1.91
CA MET A 562 -11.73 -11.26 0.56
C MET A 562 -12.69 -10.12 0.18
N ILE A 563 -13.73 -9.86 0.99
CA ILE A 563 -14.71 -8.77 0.76
C ILE A 563 -14.03 -7.39 0.88
N SER A 564 -12.94 -7.30 1.65
CA SER A 564 -12.11 -6.10 1.66
C SER A 564 -11.28 -5.96 0.38
N VAL A 565 -10.97 -7.07 -0.34
CA VAL A 565 -9.88 -7.16 -1.32
C VAL A 565 -9.89 -6.10 -2.44
N GLN A 566 -11.02 -5.48 -2.78
CA GLN A 566 -11.17 -4.94 -4.14
C GLN A 566 -11.90 -3.60 -4.23
N ALA A 567 -12.08 -2.91 -3.10
CA ALA A 567 -12.81 -1.64 -3.07
C ALA A 567 -12.06 -0.44 -3.69
N VAL A 568 -10.75 -0.56 -3.97
CA VAL A 568 -9.97 0.50 -4.62
C VAL A 568 -9.54 0.01 -6.00
N GLY A 569 -10.24 0.53 -7.01
CA GLY A 569 -9.97 0.27 -8.42
C GLY A 569 -8.49 0.40 -8.74
N LEU A 570 -7.99 -0.54 -9.53
CA LEU A 570 -6.72 -0.40 -10.22
C LEU A 570 -6.92 0.66 -11.31
N SER A 571 -7.02 1.93 -10.93
CA SER A 571 -6.90 3.05 -11.85
C SER A 571 -5.46 3.08 -12.35
N TYR A 572 -5.15 2.22 -13.31
CA TYR A 572 -3.94 2.24 -14.15
C TYR A 572 -3.93 3.44 -15.11
N LYS A 573 -4.79 4.46 -14.88
CA LYS A 573 -4.88 5.67 -15.70
C LYS A 573 -3.55 6.43 -15.79
N ASP A 574 -2.62 6.21 -14.84
CA ASP A 574 -1.28 6.81 -14.85
C ASP A 574 -0.22 6.07 -15.70
N ASN A 575 -0.55 4.93 -16.33
CA ASN A 575 0.42 4.13 -17.11
C ASN A 575 0.89 4.76 -18.43
N LYS A 576 0.42 5.96 -18.81
CA LYS A 576 1.16 6.77 -19.80
C LYS A 576 2.55 7.19 -19.30
N ARG A 577 2.77 7.24 -17.97
CA ARG A 577 4.06 7.59 -17.35
C ARG A 577 4.95 6.38 -17.03
N ALA A 578 4.38 5.24 -16.67
CA ALA A 578 5.16 4.05 -16.29
C ALA A 578 5.85 3.35 -17.47
N GLY A 579 5.63 3.81 -18.71
CA GLY A 579 6.36 3.29 -19.86
C GLY A 579 6.26 1.77 -20.00
N ILE A 580 5.17 1.14 -19.54
CA ILE A 580 4.92 -0.30 -19.77
C ILE A 580 4.44 -0.49 -21.22
N LYS A 581 5.22 0.05 -22.16
CA LYS A 581 5.46 -0.66 -23.40
C LYS A 581 6.51 -1.68 -23.01
N SER A 582 6.05 -2.91 -22.81
CA SER A 582 6.90 -4.08 -22.75
C SER A 582 8.02 -3.95 -23.78
N ASP A 583 9.27 -4.04 -23.32
CA ASP A 583 10.37 -4.35 -24.23
C ASP A 583 10.17 -5.75 -24.87
N ASP A 584 9.19 -6.55 -24.39
CA ASP A 584 8.85 -7.91 -24.83
C ASP A 584 7.37 -8.19 -25.22
N GLY A 585 6.52 -7.19 -25.53
CA GLY A 585 5.14 -7.33 -26.05
C GLY A 585 4.20 -8.44 -25.50
N ASP A 586 3.19 -8.12 -24.66
CA ASP A 586 1.89 -8.85 -24.51
C ASP A 586 1.50 -9.59 -23.20
N HIS A 587 2.27 -9.58 -22.10
CA HIS A 587 1.90 -10.39 -20.90
C HIS A 587 0.70 -9.88 -20.07
N ILE A 588 0.31 -8.60 -20.17
CA ILE A 588 -0.83 -8.03 -19.43
C ILE A 588 -1.99 -7.79 -20.41
N LYS A 589 -3.19 -8.28 -20.06
CA LYS A 589 -4.44 -8.12 -20.82
C LYS A 589 -5.29 -7.03 -20.14
N PRO A 590 -5.31 -5.79 -20.66
CA PRO A 590 -6.06 -4.69 -20.07
C PRO A 590 -7.53 -5.00 -19.85
N GLU A 591 -8.13 -5.81 -20.72
CA GLU A 591 -9.52 -6.27 -20.65
C GLU A 591 -9.85 -7.15 -19.43
N LEU A 592 -8.84 -7.70 -18.74
CA LEU A 592 -9.01 -8.48 -17.51
C LEU A 592 -8.72 -7.66 -16.25
N LEU A 593 -8.32 -6.40 -16.40
CA LEU A 593 -8.03 -5.52 -15.26
C LEU A 593 -9.34 -4.99 -14.70
N LEU A 594 -9.56 -5.22 -13.41
CA LEU A 594 -10.79 -4.78 -12.75
C LEU A 594 -10.78 -3.26 -12.58
N GLU A 595 -11.81 -2.60 -13.13
CA GLU A 595 -12.00 -1.17 -12.95
C GLU A 595 -12.34 -0.82 -11.50
N LYS A 596 -13.25 -1.57 -10.89
CA LYS A 596 -13.76 -1.34 -9.53
C LYS A 596 -14.51 -2.56 -8.99
N VAL A 597 -14.57 -2.70 -7.67
CA VAL A 597 -15.46 -3.68 -7.03
C VAL A 597 -16.24 -3.02 -5.90
N VAL A 598 -17.55 -3.28 -5.85
CA VAL A 598 -18.48 -2.68 -4.88
C VAL A 598 -18.98 -3.77 -3.93
N SER A 599 -18.66 -3.63 -2.64
CA SER A 599 -19.22 -4.51 -1.62
C SER A 599 -20.69 -4.18 -1.41
N VAL A 600 -21.56 -5.20 -1.46
CA VAL A 600 -22.97 -5.05 -1.18
C VAL A 600 -23.34 -5.95 -0.01
N ARG A 601 -23.67 -5.33 1.13
CA ARG A 601 -24.14 -6.05 2.32
C ARG A 601 -25.64 -5.84 2.53
N GLY A 602 -26.35 -6.92 2.82
CA GLY A 602 -27.81 -6.95 2.96
C GLY A 602 -28.49 -7.55 1.73
N GLY A 603 -29.65 -8.17 1.94
CA GLY A 603 -30.33 -9.02 0.96
C GLY A 603 -30.77 -8.33 -0.36
N VAL A 604 -31.65 -8.99 -1.10
CA VAL A 604 -32.08 -8.67 -2.49
C VAL A 604 -32.15 -7.19 -2.86
N GLU A 605 -32.72 -6.34 -2.02
CA GLU A 605 -32.93 -4.91 -2.29
C GLU A 605 -31.60 -4.13 -2.39
N LYS A 606 -30.63 -4.44 -1.51
CA LYS A 606 -29.30 -3.82 -1.51
C LYS A 606 -28.49 -4.29 -2.72
N LEU A 607 -28.62 -5.56 -3.11
CA LEU A 607 -27.98 -6.14 -4.30
C LEU A 607 -28.39 -5.37 -5.57
N VAL A 608 -29.69 -5.20 -5.78
CA VAL A 608 -30.21 -4.49 -6.96
C VAL A 608 -29.88 -3.00 -6.90
N GLN A 609 -29.85 -2.39 -5.71
CA GLN A 609 -29.35 -1.02 -5.53
C GLN A 609 -27.87 -0.88 -5.90
N GLY A 610 -27.02 -1.81 -5.45
CA GLY A 610 -25.59 -1.85 -5.79
C GLY A 610 -25.35 -1.97 -7.30
N TYR A 611 -26.12 -2.82 -7.98
CA TYR A 611 -26.13 -2.93 -9.45
C TYR A 611 -26.54 -1.63 -10.14
N LYS A 612 -27.57 -0.95 -9.64
CA LYS A 612 -28.03 0.33 -10.22
C LYS A 612 -27.00 1.46 -10.01
N LEU A 613 -26.35 1.50 -8.85
CA LEU A 613 -25.28 2.46 -8.55
C LEU A 613 -24.03 2.25 -9.42
N SER A 614 -23.62 1.00 -9.65
CA SER A 614 -22.45 0.71 -10.49
C SER A 614 -22.65 1.11 -11.96
N LYS A 615 -23.88 0.97 -12.49
CA LYS A 615 -24.27 1.46 -13.82
C LYS A 615 -24.10 2.98 -13.98
N VAL A 616 -24.31 3.75 -12.91
CA VAL A 616 -24.24 5.21 -12.94
C VAL A 616 -22.81 5.73 -12.82
N GLU A 617 -21.96 5.12 -11.99
CA GLU A 617 -20.57 5.57 -11.79
C GLU A 617 -19.63 5.23 -12.96
N SER A 618 -19.90 4.16 -13.73
CA SER A 618 -18.99 3.64 -14.77
C SER A 618 -19.47 3.86 -16.21
N GLY A 619 -20.74 4.23 -16.43
CA GLY A 619 -21.31 4.52 -17.76
C GLY A 619 -21.53 3.28 -18.65
N THR A 620 -20.83 2.17 -18.40
CA THR A 620 -21.01 0.88 -19.09
C THR A 620 -20.73 -0.28 -18.14
N VAL A 621 -21.77 -1.02 -17.75
CA VAL A 621 -21.62 -2.35 -17.13
C VAL A 621 -21.99 -3.35 -18.20
N ASP A 622 -21.03 -3.75 -19.02
CA ASP A 622 -21.21 -4.97 -19.82
C ASP A 622 -21.09 -6.16 -18.85
N MET A 623 -22.20 -6.89 -18.68
CA MET A 623 -22.30 -7.95 -17.66
C MET A 623 -21.31 -9.09 -17.92
N ASP A 624 -20.97 -9.32 -19.19
CA ASP A 624 -20.08 -10.39 -19.60
C ASP A 624 -18.62 -9.90 -19.74
N ASP A 625 -18.36 -8.61 -19.56
CA ASP A 625 -17.01 -8.03 -19.56
C ASP A 625 -16.21 -8.47 -18.31
N PRO A 626 -15.02 -9.10 -18.49
CA PRO A 626 -14.11 -9.42 -17.41
C PRO A 626 -13.62 -8.23 -16.58
N GLY A 627 -13.39 -7.07 -17.19
CA GLY A 627 -12.85 -5.87 -16.53
C GLY A 627 -13.90 -5.00 -15.84
N ALA A 628 -15.19 -5.21 -16.13
CA ALA A 628 -16.29 -4.40 -15.62
C ALA A 628 -16.41 -4.43 -14.08
N THR A 629 -17.09 -3.41 -13.54
CA THR A 629 -17.37 -3.31 -12.10
C THR A 629 -18.12 -4.53 -11.57
N LYS A 630 -17.60 -5.19 -10.53
CA LYS A 630 -18.24 -6.37 -9.90
C LYS A 630 -18.92 -6.03 -8.56
N LEU A 631 -20.01 -6.73 -8.21
CA LEU A 631 -20.68 -6.67 -6.90
C LEU A 631 -20.23 -7.85 -6.04
N ILE A 632 -20.02 -7.68 -4.73
CA ILE A 632 -19.64 -8.80 -3.84
C ILE A 632 -20.79 -9.16 -2.88
N MET A 633 -21.11 -10.46 -2.78
CA MET A 633 -22.07 -11.05 -1.83
C MET A 633 -21.57 -12.42 -1.32
N GLU A 634 -21.91 -12.79 -0.08
CA GLU A 634 -21.62 -14.13 0.45
C GLU A 634 -22.47 -15.21 -0.23
N LYS A 635 -21.86 -16.38 -0.52
CA LYS A 635 -22.56 -17.52 -1.16
C LYS A 635 -23.82 -17.93 -0.40
N ASN A 636 -23.78 -17.94 0.93
CA ASN A 636 -24.93 -18.33 1.77
C ASN A 636 -26.05 -17.28 1.71
N GLU A 637 -25.72 -15.99 1.76
CA GLU A 637 -26.71 -14.91 1.62
C GLU A 637 -27.40 -14.97 0.26
N TYR A 638 -26.67 -15.34 -0.80
CA TYR A 638 -27.22 -15.54 -2.13
C TYR A 638 -28.11 -16.79 -2.23
N MET A 639 -27.69 -17.92 -1.66
CA MET A 639 -28.50 -19.14 -1.66
C MET A 639 -29.79 -18.97 -0.84
N ASP A 640 -29.74 -18.16 0.22
CA ASP A 640 -30.93 -17.74 0.95
C ASP A 640 -31.87 -16.87 0.09
N ILE A 641 -31.34 -16.10 -0.87
CA ILE A 641 -32.15 -15.35 -1.85
C ILE A 641 -32.85 -16.32 -2.82
N VAL A 642 -32.12 -17.28 -3.40
CA VAL A 642 -32.70 -18.29 -4.31
C VAL A 642 -33.75 -19.15 -3.59
N GLY A 643 -33.50 -19.52 -2.33
CA GLY A 643 -34.42 -20.29 -1.50
C GLY A 643 -35.78 -19.60 -1.26
N LYS A 644 -35.88 -18.28 -1.39
CA LYS A 644 -37.15 -17.54 -1.25
C LYS A 644 -38.13 -17.79 -2.40
N PHE A 645 -37.67 -18.32 -3.53
CA PHE A 645 -38.52 -18.65 -4.70
C PHE A 645 -39.14 -20.07 -4.63
N LYS A 646 -38.77 -20.85 -3.60
CA LYS A 646 -39.22 -22.22 -3.34
C LYS A 646 -40.75 -22.43 -3.35
N LYS A 647 -41.52 -21.42 -2.96
CA LYS A 647 -42.99 -21.50 -2.92
C LYS A 647 -43.66 -21.39 -4.29
N ALA A 648 -43.04 -20.74 -5.28
CA ALA A 648 -43.65 -20.52 -6.60
C ALA A 648 -43.29 -21.59 -7.65
N LEU A 649 -42.13 -22.24 -7.53
CA LEU A 649 -41.62 -23.17 -8.56
C LEU A 649 -42.05 -24.63 -8.37
N GLY A 650 -42.46 -25.05 -7.16
CA GLY A 650 -42.78 -26.44 -6.84
C GLY A 650 -41.54 -27.37 -6.78
N LYS A 651 -41.59 -28.45 -5.97
CA LYS A 651 -40.39 -29.24 -5.58
C LYS A 651 -39.52 -29.79 -6.73
N ALA A 652 -40.11 -30.20 -7.85
CA ALA A 652 -39.38 -30.86 -8.94
C ALA A 652 -38.68 -29.84 -9.87
N ASN A 653 -39.40 -28.80 -10.30
CA ASN A 653 -38.84 -27.75 -11.16
C ASN A 653 -37.90 -26.83 -10.38
N LEU A 654 -38.17 -26.63 -9.08
CA LEU A 654 -37.27 -25.91 -8.19
C LEU A 654 -35.88 -26.56 -8.15
N LYS A 655 -35.79 -27.90 -8.07
CA LYS A 655 -34.49 -28.58 -8.00
C LYS A 655 -33.67 -28.38 -9.28
N LEU A 656 -34.32 -28.44 -10.45
CA LEU A 656 -33.64 -28.20 -11.74
C LEU A 656 -33.17 -26.75 -11.89
N VAL A 657 -33.99 -25.79 -11.44
CA VAL A 657 -33.64 -24.36 -11.43
C VAL A 657 -32.56 -24.07 -10.39
N GLU A 658 -32.63 -24.67 -9.20
CA GLU A 658 -31.61 -24.58 -8.13
C GLU A 658 -30.27 -25.16 -8.60
N ASP A 659 -30.28 -26.34 -9.25
CA ASP A 659 -29.07 -26.96 -9.79
C ASP A 659 -28.45 -26.10 -10.91
N ALA A 660 -29.27 -25.52 -11.79
CA ALA A 660 -28.80 -24.62 -12.85
C ALA A 660 -28.27 -23.29 -12.29
N PHE A 661 -28.92 -22.73 -11.27
CA PHE A 661 -28.43 -21.57 -10.53
C PHE A 661 -27.10 -21.91 -9.87
N GLN A 662 -27.03 -23.01 -9.13
CA GLN A 662 -25.82 -23.44 -8.42
C GLN A 662 -24.65 -23.61 -9.39
N ALA A 663 -24.87 -24.26 -10.54
CA ALA A 663 -23.85 -24.42 -11.57
C ALA A 663 -23.38 -23.08 -12.15
N HIS A 664 -24.30 -22.15 -12.44
CA HIS A 664 -23.95 -20.83 -12.94
C HIS A 664 -23.21 -19.98 -11.90
N ILE A 665 -23.67 -20.01 -10.65
CA ILE A 665 -23.03 -19.36 -9.52
C ILE A 665 -21.62 -19.89 -9.37
N ASP A 666 -21.43 -21.21 -9.26
CA ASP A 666 -20.11 -21.83 -9.05
C ASP A 666 -19.15 -21.52 -10.20
N ALA A 667 -19.63 -21.53 -11.45
CA ALA A 667 -18.85 -21.09 -12.60
C ALA A 667 -18.44 -19.60 -12.49
N THR A 668 -19.37 -18.75 -12.05
CA THR A 668 -19.14 -17.32 -11.84
C THR A 668 -18.18 -17.04 -10.68
N ILE A 669 -18.33 -17.74 -9.54
CA ILE A 669 -17.41 -17.67 -8.38
C ILE A 669 -15.99 -17.94 -8.85
N LYS A 670 -15.83 -19.05 -9.56
CA LYS A 670 -14.54 -19.56 -9.96
C LYS A 670 -13.86 -18.69 -11.00
N ARG A 671 -14.63 -18.24 -12.00
CA ARG A 671 -14.19 -17.27 -13.00
C ARG A 671 -13.75 -15.97 -12.37
N ASN A 672 -14.59 -15.40 -11.50
CA ASN A 672 -14.27 -14.14 -10.86
C ASN A 672 -13.06 -14.28 -9.95
N GLN A 673 -12.95 -15.35 -9.14
CA GLN A 673 -11.76 -15.65 -8.33
C GLN A 673 -10.47 -15.66 -9.17
N SER A 674 -10.46 -16.31 -10.34
CA SER A 674 -9.29 -16.33 -11.21
C SER A 674 -8.94 -14.94 -11.78
N ILE A 675 -9.93 -14.07 -12.03
CA ILE A 675 -9.69 -12.66 -12.36
C ILE A 675 -9.09 -11.91 -11.17
N LEU A 676 -9.54 -12.19 -9.96
CA LEU A 676 -8.99 -11.58 -8.74
C LEU A 676 -7.51 -11.96 -8.58
N ASP A 677 -7.20 -13.26 -8.74
CA ASP A 677 -5.85 -13.80 -8.65
C ASP A 677 -4.94 -13.26 -9.77
N TYR A 678 -5.50 -13.07 -10.98
CA TYR A 678 -4.82 -12.41 -12.08
C TYR A 678 -4.44 -10.97 -11.72
N ASN A 679 -5.39 -10.17 -11.24
CA ASN A 679 -5.14 -8.78 -10.84
C ASN A 679 -4.14 -8.69 -9.67
N ALA A 680 -4.20 -9.61 -8.71
CA ALA A 680 -3.22 -9.70 -7.63
C ALA A 680 -1.81 -10.02 -8.17
N SER A 681 -1.70 -10.97 -9.11
CA SER A 681 -0.44 -11.33 -9.77
C SER A 681 0.12 -10.19 -10.63
N VAL A 682 -0.74 -9.42 -11.31
CA VAL A 682 -0.33 -8.21 -12.04
C VAL A 682 0.26 -7.18 -11.07
N ASN A 683 -0.34 -7.00 -9.89
CA ASN A 683 0.21 -6.11 -8.87
C ASN A 683 1.60 -6.57 -8.38
N ILE A 684 1.80 -7.88 -8.16
CA ILE A 684 3.12 -8.43 -7.81
C ILE A 684 4.13 -8.16 -8.93
N LEU A 685 3.74 -8.41 -10.19
CA LEU A 685 4.60 -8.17 -11.35
C LEU A 685 5.02 -6.71 -11.44
N VAL A 686 4.08 -5.77 -11.31
CA VAL A 686 4.35 -4.33 -11.34
C VAL A 686 5.27 -3.95 -10.18
N LYS A 687 4.97 -4.37 -8.95
CA LYS A 687 5.79 -4.14 -7.77
C LYS A 687 7.22 -4.65 -7.94
N HIS A 688 7.39 -5.84 -8.51
CA HIS A 688 8.72 -6.39 -8.81
C HIS A 688 9.45 -5.63 -9.90
N LYS A 689 8.76 -5.21 -10.98
CA LYS A 689 9.35 -4.37 -12.04
C LYS A 689 9.78 -3.01 -11.51
N GLU A 690 8.93 -2.33 -10.75
CA GLU A 690 9.25 -1.07 -10.09
C GLU A 690 10.44 -1.22 -9.13
N ARG A 691 10.49 -2.33 -8.38
CA ARG A 691 11.63 -2.65 -7.50
C ARG A 691 12.91 -2.90 -8.29
N VAL A 692 12.85 -3.58 -9.44
CA VAL A 692 14.00 -3.76 -10.35
C VAL A 692 14.50 -2.40 -10.82
N VAL A 693 13.61 -1.54 -11.32
CA VAL A 693 13.98 -0.19 -11.78
C VAL A 693 14.60 0.62 -10.64
N ALA A 694 13.97 0.63 -9.46
CA ALA A 694 14.48 1.36 -8.30
C ALA A 694 15.86 0.84 -7.84
N LEU A 695 16.09 -0.47 -7.86
CA LEU A 695 17.40 -1.05 -7.51
C LEU A 695 18.45 -0.77 -8.59
N GLN A 696 18.08 -0.80 -9.88
CA GLN A 696 18.96 -0.46 -10.99
C GLN A 696 19.40 1.02 -10.92
N GLU A 697 18.46 1.92 -10.67
CA GLU A 697 18.74 3.35 -10.47
C GLU A 697 19.63 3.57 -9.25
N LYS A 698 19.32 2.97 -8.09
CA LYS A 698 20.19 3.05 -6.89
C LYS A 698 21.59 2.50 -7.17
N SER A 699 21.70 1.43 -7.96
CA SER A 699 22.99 0.87 -8.37
C SER A 699 23.75 1.79 -9.34
N SER A 700 23.03 2.53 -10.18
CA SER A 700 23.57 3.54 -11.09
C SER A 700 24.00 4.82 -10.37
N ASP A 701 23.22 5.29 -9.40
CA ASP A 701 23.57 6.42 -8.51
C ASP A 701 24.82 6.10 -7.66
N LEU A 702 25.20 4.81 -7.59
CA LEU A 702 26.44 4.29 -7.03
C LEU A 702 27.48 3.91 -8.10
N SER A 703 27.42 4.49 -9.30
CA SER A 703 28.41 4.22 -10.35
C SER A 703 29.82 4.58 -9.88
N ASP A 704 30.83 3.90 -10.40
CA ASP A 704 32.22 4.13 -9.96
C ASP A 704 32.67 5.56 -10.33
N ALA A 705 32.05 6.16 -11.36
CA ALA A 705 32.23 7.55 -11.75
C ALA A 705 31.61 8.54 -10.73
N VAL A 706 30.38 8.28 -10.26
CA VAL A 706 29.73 9.10 -9.22
C VAL A 706 30.51 8.98 -7.90
N LEU A 707 30.91 7.77 -7.52
CA LEU A 707 31.65 7.53 -6.27
C LEU A 707 33.07 8.13 -6.26
N ALA A 708 33.70 8.29 -7.43
CA ALA A 708 35.01 8.95 -7.52
C ALA A 708 34.96 10.46 -7.22
N GLY A 709 33.80 11.10 -7.39
CA GLY A 709 33.60 12.54 -7.18
C GLY A 709 32.71 12.90 -6.00
N THR A 710 32.14 11.93 -5.29
CA THR A 710 31.15 12.14 -4.22
C THR A 710 31.75 11.83 -2.85
N ASP A 711 31.57 12.73 -1.88
CA ASP A 711 31.98 12.48 -0.50
C ASP A 711 31.16 11.30 0.07
N PRO A 712 31.78 10.15 0.43
CA PRO A 712 31.05 9.02 0.97
C PRO A 712 30.46 9.28 2.35
N ASN A 713 30.68 10.46 2.94
CA ASN A 713 29.99 10.89 4.14
C ASN A 713 28.64 11.54 3.85
N LEU A 714 28.28 11.83 2.59
CA LEU A 714 27.04 12.52 2.25
C LEU A 714 25.79 11.82 2.84
N PRO A 715 24.79 12.59 3.28
CA PRO A 715 23.51 12.10 3.78
C PRO A 715 22.86 11.07 2.87
N GLY A 716 22.75 11.42 1.59
CA GLY A 716 22.13 10.56 0.60
C GLY A 716 22.82 9.19 0.49
N ILE A 717 24.13 9.10 0.69
CA ILE A 717 24.85 7.81 0.64
C ILE A 717 24.55 6.99 1.89
N ALA A 718 24.56 7.60 3.08
CA ALA A 718 24.22 6.90 4.31
C ALA A 718 22.78 6.36 4.28
N ILE A 719 21.83 7.18 3.84
CA ILE A 719 20.42 6.80 3.72
C ILE A 719 20.25 5.71 2.64
N MET A 720 20.93 5.82 1.50
CA MET A 720 20.87 4.80 0.46
C MET A 720 21.44 3.46 0.95
N MET A 721 22.59 3.47 1.64
CA MET A 721 23.17 2.26 2.26
C MET A 721 22.18 1.60 3.23
N GLN A 722 21.51 2.41 4.05
CA GLN A 722 20.48 1.95 4.96
C GLN A 722 19.27 1.35 4.23
N GLN A 723 18.80 1.97 3.15
CA GLN A 723 17.73 1.43 2.32
C GLN A 723 18.13 0.09 1.69
N LEU A 724 19.35 -0.04 1.17
CA LEU A 724 19.83 -1.28 0.55
C LEU A 724 19.94 -2.43 1.56
N HIS A 725 20.33 -2.13 2.80
CA HIS A 725 20.26 -3.06 3.93
C HIS A 725 18.80 -3.46 4.25
N ALA A 726 17.87 -2.51 4.28
CA ALA A 726 16.45 -2.83 4.48
C ALA A 726 15.88 -3.69 3.35
N GLU A 727 16.32 -3.50 2.10
CA GLU A 727 15.87 -4.30 0.95
C GLU A 727 16.29 -5.78 1.07
N SER A 728 17.53 -6.06 1.52
CA SER A 728 17.98 -7.44 1.76
C SER A 728 17.26 -8.09 2.93
N LEU A 729 16.96 -7.33 3.99
CA LEU A 729 16.09 -7.76 5.08
C LEU A 729 14.71 -8.20 4.55
N TRP A 730 14.06 -7.36 3.74
CA TRP A 730 12.74 -7.69 3.16
C TRP A 730 12.77 -8.96 2.29
N ALA A 731 13.85 -9.17 1.52
CA ALA A 731 14.01 -10.37 0.71
C ALA A 731 14.14 -11.63 1.59
N LEU A 732 14.90 -11.56 2.69
CA LEU A 732 15.01 -12.66 3.65
C LEU A 732 13.67 -12.95 4.36
N LEU A 733 12.96 -11.91 4.80
CA LEU A 733 11.64 -12.04 5.41
C LEU A 733 10.63 -12.70 4.46
N GLU A 734 10.65 -12.33 3.18
CA GLU A 734 9.83 -12.99 2.15
C GLU A 734 10.20 -14.47 2.00
N GLY A 735 11.49 -14.79 1.96
CA GLY A 735 11.96 -16.18 1.91
C GLY A 735 11.46 -17.00 3.10
N LEU A 736 11.66 -16.49 4.33
CA LEU A 736 11.18 -17.14 5.55
C LEU A 736 9.65 -17.31 5.54
N TYR A 737 8.92 -16.30 5.06
CA TYR A 737 7.48 -16.34 4.88
C TYR A 737 7.04 -17.47 3.95
N MET A 738 7.71 -17.60 2.80
CA MET A 738 7.46 -18.71 1.87
C MET A 738 7.76 -20.06 2.53
N THR A 739 8.84 -20.18 3.30
CA THR A 739 9.18 -21.39 4.07
C THR A 739 8.08 -21.74 5.07
N GLN A 740 7.56 -20.77 5.84
CA GLN A 740 6.47 -21.02 6.79
C GLN A 740 5.17 -21.45 6.08
N ARG A 741 4.82 -20.81 4.96
CA ARG A 741 3.64 -21.18 4.16
C ARG A 741 3.78 -22.59 3.58
N ALA A 742 4.97 -22.94 3.08
CA ALA A 742 5.28 -24.30 2.62
C ALA A 742 5.22 -25.32 3.76
N LEU A 743 5.72 -24.97 4.94
CA LEU A 743 5.62 -25.80 6.14
C LEU A 743 4.16 -26.05 6.51
N ARG A 744 3.33 -25.00 6.60
CA ARG A 744 1.89 -25.13 6.86
C ARG A 744 1.20 -26.04 5.84
N PHE A 745 1.55 -25.91 4.57
CA PHE A 745 0.99 -26.77 3.53
C PHE A 745 1.39 -28.23 3.71
N HIS A 746 2.63 -28.48 4.15
CA HIS A 746 3.14 -29.83 4.41
C HIS A 746 2.57 -30.44 5.70
N SER A 747 2.70 -29.74 6.83
CA SER A 747 2.37 -30.21 8.17
C SER A 747 0.87 -30.18 8.48
N LEU A 748 0.09 -29.38 7.75
CA LEU A 748 -1.30 -29.02 8.06
C LEU A 748 -1.48 -28.31 9.42
N ALA A 749 -0.38 -27.93 10.07
CA ALA A 749 -0.39 -27.20 11.34
C ALA A 749 -0.41 -25.69 11.08
N VAL A 750 -0.96 -24.94 12.04
CA VAL A 750 -0.87 -23.49 12.04
C VAL A 750 0.44 -23.11 12.74
N ASP A 751 1.50 -22.94 11.96
CA ASP A 751 2.79 -22.46 12.47
C ASP A 751 2.86 -20.93 12.38
N THR A 752 3.16 -20.28 13.50
CA THR A 752 3.32 -18.80 13.62
C THR A 752 4.74 -18.42 14.02
N GLU A 753 5.74 -19.16 13.55
CA GLU A 753 7.14 -18.99 13.96
C GLU A 753 7.77 -17.65 13.51
N LEU A 754 7.29 -17.09 12.40
CA LEU A 754 7.61 -15.73 11.96
C LEU A 754 6.95 -14.64 12.80
N PHE A 755 5.85 -14.96 13.47
CA PHE A 755 5.03 -14.03 14.24
C PHE A 755 4.98 -14.42 15.72
N PRO A 756 6.12 -14.62 16.42
CA PRO A 756 6.06 -14.80 17.85
C PRO A 756 5.49 -13.51 18.48
N PRO A 757 4.67 -13.60 19.54
CA PRO A 757 4.12 -12.44 20.24
C PRO A 757 5.18 -11.44 20.78
N THR A 758 6.47 -11.79 20.69
CA THR A 758 7.61 -11.10 21.29
C THR A 758 8.49 -10.34 20.30
N THR A 759 8.26 -10.42 18.98
CA THR A 759 8.92 -9.52 18.02
C THR A 759 8.31 -8.13 18.13
N SER A 760 8.71 -7.46 19.22
CA SER A 760 8.44 -6.05 19.48
C SER A 760 8.78 -5.21 18.26
N GLN A 761 8.02 -4.13 18.08
CA GLN A 761 7.93 -3.16 16.97
C GLN A 761 9.24 -2.49 16.47
N ASN A 762 10.43 -3.03 16.79
CA ASN A 762 11.70 -2.44 16.45
C ASN A 762 12.50 -3.33 15.46
N LEU A 763 12.59 -2.88 14.21
CA LEU A 763 13.43 -3.51 13.18
C LEU A 763 14.91 -3.62 13.55
N SER A 764 15.43 -2.73 14.41
CA SER A 764 16.82 -2.86 14.86
C SER A 764 17.06 -4.14 15.68
N ALA A 765 15.99 -4.84 16.08
CA ALA A 765 16.05 -6.16 16.69
C ALA A 765 15.91 -7.31 15.66
N LEU A 766 15.59 -7.03 14.39
CA LEU A 766 15.57 -8.03 13.31
C LEU A 766 16.93 -8.09 12.61
N ASP A 767 17.97 -8.41 13.38
CA ASP A 767 19.32 -8.64 12.88
C ASP A 767 19.50 -10.06 12.30
N SER A 768 20.63 -10.31 11.66
CA SER A 768 20.90 -11.62 11.04
C SER A 768 20.87 -12.77 12.05
N ALA A 769 21.28 -12.53 13.30
CA ALA A 769 21.22 -13.51 14.37
C ALA A 769 19.77 -13.88 14.72
N THR A 770 18.89 -12.89 14.86
CA THR A 770 17.48 -13.07 15.17
C THR A 770 16.75 -13.81 14.06
N LEU A 771 16.99 -13.44 12.80
CA LEU A 771 16.39 -14.12 11.65
C LEU A 771 16.97 -15.53 11.45
N GLY A 772 18.24 -15.75 11.80
CA GLY A 772 18.83 -17.08 11.90
C GLY A 772 18.13 -17.97 12.95
N MET A 773 17.72 -17.39 14.09
CA MET A 773 16.89 -18.10 15.07
C MET A 773 15.47 -18.39 14.56
N VAL A 774 14.85 -17.47 13.82
CA VAL A 774 13.55 -17.71 13.16
C VAL A 774 13.65 -18.91 12.21
N ARG A 775 14.67 -18.94 11.35
CA ARG A 775 14.93 -20.08 10.47
C ARG A 775 15.09 -21.37 11.27
N THR A 776 15.90 -21.35 12.33
CA THR A 776 16.12 -22.51 13.20
C THR A 776 14.84 -23.02 13.86
N ARG A 777 13.91 -22.12 14.20
CA ARG A 777 12.58 -22.50 14.72
C ARG A 777 11.71 -23.15 13.66
N LEU A 778 11.66 -22.61 12.44
CA LEU A 778 10.97 -23.24 11.31
C LEU A 778 11.51 -24.66 11.04
N LEU A 779 12.83 -24.84 11.05
CA LEU A 779 13.47 -26.17 10.94
C LEU A 779 13.04 -27.12 12.06
N ARG A 780 12.93 -26.61 13.29
CA ARG A 780 12.48 -27.39 14.43
C ARG A 780 11.00 -27.76 14.30
N SER A 781 10.14 -26.84 13.89
CA SER A 781 8.71 -27.10 13.68
C SER A 781 8.49 -28.15 12.59
N TYR A 782 9.26 -28.10 11.51
CA TYR A 782 9.28 -29.17 10.51
C TYR A 782 9.65 -30.53 11.12
N ARG A 783 10.76 -30.61 11.87
CA ARG A 783 11.17 -31.85 12.56
C ARG A 783 10.12 -32.34 13.56
N ASN A 784 9.53 -31.44 14.34
CA ASN A 784 8.46 -31.76 15.28
C ASN A 784 7.22 -32.30 14.55
N SER A 785 6.85 -31.75 13.39
CA SER A 785 5.71 -32.26 12.61
C SER A 785 5.93 -33.69 12.13
N ILE A 786 7.17 -34.05 11.78
CA ILE A 786 7.56 -35.42 11.43
C ILE A 786 7.45 -36.34 12.66
N GLU A 787 8.00 -35.91 13.80
CA GLU A 787 7.96 -36.66 15.07
C GLU A 787 6.52 -36.85 15.59
N GLU A 788 5.68 -35.82 15.55
CA GLU A 788 4.27 -35.86 15.96
C GLU A 788 3.46 -36.84 15.10
N THR A 789 3.79 -36.91 13.80
CA THR A 789 3.16 -37.86 12.90
C THR A 789 3.61 -39.30 13.21
N GLY A 790 4.86 -39.48 13.65
CA GLY A 790 5.40 -40.72 14.21
C GLY A 790 5.52 -41.91 13.23
N ARG A 791 5.15 -41.72 11.96
CA ARG A 791 5.20 -42.73 10.91
C ARG A 791 5.30 -42.10 9.52
N ASN A 792 5.90 -42.83 8.59
CA ASN A 792 5.86 -42.48 7.17
C ASN A 792 4.42 -42.64 6.63
N PRO A 793 4.03 -41.84 5.62
CA PRO A 793 2.74 -41.99 4.98
C PRO A 793 2.67 -43.35 4.27
N GLN A 794 1.47 -43.94 4.24
CA GLN A 794 1.21 -45.18 3.52
C GLN A 794 0.99 -44.89 2.04
N GLN A 795 1.39 -45.83 1.18
CA GLN A 795 1.23 -45.69 -0.27
C GLN A 795 -0.10 -46.29 -0.72
N PHE A 796 -0.73 -45.65 -1.70
CA PHE A 796 -1.86 -46.20 -2.44
C PHE A 796 -1.59 -46.10 -3.94
N VAL A 797 -2.06 -47.09 -4.68
CA VAL A 797 -1.72 -47.25 -6.09
C VAL A 797 -3.00 -47.51 -6.88
N ARG A 798 -3.22 -46.69 -7.92
CA ARG A 798 -4.27 -46.87 -8.93
C ARG A 798 -5.69 -46.95 -8.39
N ILE A 799 -6.04 -46.09 -7.42
CA ILE A 799 -7.41 -45.94 -6.94
C ILE A 799 -8.22 -45.18 -8.00
N ARG A 800 -9.41 -45.68 -8.32
CA ARG A 800 -10.28 -45.10 -9.36
C ARG A 800 -11.39 -44.24 -8.77
N TYR A 801 -11.64 -43.08 -9.36
CA TYR A 801 -12.79 -42.24 -9.11
C TYR A 801 -13.58 -42.09 -10.42
N TYR A 802 -14.74 -42.73 -10.50
CA TYR A 802 -15.57 -42.73 -11.70
C TYR A 802 -16.38 -41.45 -11.80
N LEU A 803 -16.49 -40.91 -13.02
CA LEU A 803 -17.42 -39.82 -13.29
C LEU A 803 -18.85 -40.30 -13.11
N THR A 804 -19.71 -39.41 -12.60
CA THR A 804 -21.14 -39.68 -12.53
C THR A 804 -21.75 -39.72 -13.93
N GLU A 805 -22.91 -40.36 -14.09
CA GLU A 805 -23.64 -40.31 -15.36
C GLU A 805 -23.94 -38.86 -15.80
N ALA A 806 -24.19 -37.97 -14.84
CA ALA A 806 -24.47 -36.57 -15.10
C ALA A 806 -23.22 -35.86 -15.66
N ASP A 807 -22.04 -36.09 -15.08
CA ASP A 807 -20.78 -35.53 -15.56
C ASP A 807 -20.44 -36.03 -16.96
N LEU A 808 -20.60 -37.33 -17.22
CA LEU A 808 -20.32 -37.91 -18.53
C LEU A 808 -21.32 -37.40 -19.59
N LYS A 809 -22.61 -37.28 -19.26
CA LYS A 809 -23.62 -36.69 -20.14
C LYS A 809 -23.34 -35.21 -20.42
N ARG A 810 -22.91 -34.44 -19.42
CA ARG A 810 -22.49 -33.04 -19.56
C ARG A 810 -21.30 -32.93 -20.51
N TRP A 811 -20.26 -33.73 -20.29
CA TRP A 811 -19.05 -33.68 -21.10
C TRP A 811 -19.29 -34.06 -22.57
N LYS A 812 -20.11 -35.09 -22.84
CA LYS A 812 -20.47 -35.50 -24.20
C LYS A 812 -21.20 -34.44 -25.03
N ARG A 813 -21.82 -33.44 -24.37
CA ARG A 813 -22.53 -32.34 -25.03
C ARG A 813 -21.60 -31.17 -25.36
N GLN A 814 -20.39 -31.13 -24.80
CA GLN A 814 -19.43 -30.05 -25.03
C GLN A 814 -18.82 -30.16 -26.43
N ILE A 815 -18.88 -29.07 -27.19
CA ILE A 815 -18.29 -28.98 -28.55
C ILE A 815 -16.76 -28.95 -28.47
N THR A 816 -16.22 -28.31 -27.43
CA THR A 816 -14.77 -28.13 -27.21
C THR A 816 -14.11 -29.36 -26.58
N MET A 817 -14.87 -30.40 -26.23
CA MET A 817 -14.40 -31.59 -25.49
C MET A 817 -13.65 -31.26 -24.19
N LYS A 818 -13.95 -30.10 -23.59
CA LYS A 818 -13.49 -29.70 -22.27
C LYS A 818 -14.56 -30.03 -21.23
N THR A 819 -14.18 -30.23 -19.96
CA THR A 819 -15.14 -30.25 -18.84
C THR A 819 -14.40 -30.04 -17.52
N ILE A 820 -15.10 -29.50 -16.53
CA ILE A 820 -14.62 -29.43 -15.15
C ILE A 820 -15.31 -30.51 -14.33
N ILE A 821 -14.53 -31.22 -13.52
CA ILE A 821 -14.97 -32.23 -12.56
C ILE A 821 -14.54 -31.80 -11.17
N ASP A 822 -15.48 -31.74 -10.23
CA ASP A 822 -15.21 -31.44 -8.83
C ASP A 822 -15.17 -32.74 -8.02
N ILE A 823 -14.04 -33.01 -7.37
CA ILE A 823 -13.87 -34.21 -6.54
C ILE A 823 -14.04 -33.81 -5.07
N PRO A 824 -15.09 -34.29 -4.38
CA PRO A 824 -15.37 -33.88 -3.00
C PRO A 824 -14.36 -34.48 -2.01
N PRO A 825 -14.05 -33.78 -0.90
CA PRO A 825 -13.20 -34.32 0.15
C PRO A 825 -13.87 -35.50 0.88
N VAL A 826 -13.04 -36.39 1.41
CA VAL A 826 -13.49 -37.47 2.30
C VAL A 826 -13.17 -37.14 3.76
N TYR A 827 -14.06 -37.54 4.64
CA TYR A 827 -13.98 -37.38 6.09
C TYR A 827 -13.98 -38.75 6.77
N HIS A 828 -13.68 -38.78 8.07
CA HIS A 828 -13.69 -39.99 8.90
C HIS A 828 -14.99 -40.81 8.72
N GLU A 829 -16.13 -40.12 8.69
CA GLU A 829 -17.47 -40.73 8.58
C GLU A 829 -17.87 -41.11 7.14
N THR A 830 -17.04 -40.79 6.13
CA THR A 830 -17.40 -41.07 4.73
C THR A 830 -17.43 -42.58 4.48
N PRO A 831 -18.57 -43.16 4.06
CA PRO A 831 -18.66 -44.58 3.80
C PRO A 831 -17.76 -45.03 2.63
N ILE A 832 -17.17 -46.22 2.75
CA ILE A 832 -16.31 -46.80 1.68
C ILE A 832 -17.06 -46.98 0.36
N GLY A 833 -18.38 -47.19 0.41
CA GLY A 833 -19.23 -47.29 -0.78
C GLY A 833 -19.42 -45.97 -1.53
N ASP A 834 -19.26 -44.84 -0.85
CA ASP A 834 -19.57 -43.51 -1.39
C ASP A 834 -18.35 -42.87 -2.06
N HIS A 835 -17.14 -43.18 -1.59
CA HIS A 835 -15.90 -42.64 -2.16
C HIS A 835 -14.74 -43.63 -2.07
N SER A 836 -14.03 -43.86 -3.18
CA SER A 836 -12.94 -44.85 -3.26
C SER A 836 -11.72 -44.50 -2.39
N LEU A 837 -11.56 -43.22 -2.06
CA LEU A 837 -10.56 -42.70 -1.13
C LEU A 837 -11.02 -42.66 0.35
N ALA A 838 -12.22 -43.11 0.69
CA ALA A 838 -12.72 -43.13 2.07
C ALA A 838 -11.77 -43.88 3.04
N GLY A 839 -11.81 -43.47 4.32
CA GLY A 839 -10.93 -44.01 5.37
C GLY A 839 -9.47 -43.50 5.32
N ARG A 840 -9.16 -42.56 4.43
CA ARG A 840 -7.83 -41.97 4.26
C ARG A 840 -7.86 -40.47 4.56
N SER A 841 -6.84 -39.99 5.25
CA SER A 841 -6.59 -38.58 5.55
C SER A 841 -5.28 -38.12 4.93
N ASN A 842 -5.09 -36.80 4.84
CA ASN A 842 -3.92 -36.11 4.29
C ASN A 842 -3.39 -36.79 3.02
N ILE A 843 -4.28 -36.93 2.03
CA ILE A 843 -4.01 -37.61 0.78
C ILE A 843 -3.19 -36.69 -0.13
N ARG A 844 -2.04 -37.17 -0.59
CA ARG A 844 -1.12 -36.47 -1.48
C ARG A 844 -0.81 -37.30 -2.70
N LEU A 845 -0.88 -36.70 -3.89
CA LEU A 845 -0.78 -37.39 -5.16
C LEU A 845 0.67 -37.40 -5.67
N ASP A 846 1.11 -38.57 -6.13
CA ASP A 846 2.31 -38.74 -6.94
C ASP A 846 1.96 -38.79 -8.42
N THR A 847 0.83 -39.44 -8.76
CA THR A 847 0.34 -39.53 -10.14
C THR A 847 -1.16 -39.32 -10.23
N VAL A 848 -1.57 -38.64 -11.29
CA VAL A 848 -2.97 -38.48 -11.69
C VAL A 848 -3.12 -38.85 -13.15
N ARG A 849 -4.05 -39.75 -13.43
CA ARG A 849 -4.35 -40.23 -14.78
C ARG A 849 -5.83 -40.10 -15.02
N PHE A 850 -6.21 -40.03 -16.29
CA PHE A 850 -7.61 -39.97 -16.67
C PHE A 850 -7.88 -40.85 -17.88
N PHE A 851 -8.79 -41.80 -17.74
CA PHE A 851 -9.11 -42.77 -18.76
C PHE A 851 -10.54 -42.60 -19.25
N VAL A 852 -10.74 -42.79 -20.55
CA VAL A 852 -12.05 -42.80 -21.20
C VAL A 852 -12.19 -44.08 -22.00
N GLU A 853 -13.15 -44.91 -21.60
CA GLU A 853 -13.50 -46.13 -22.29
C GLU A 853 -14.50 -45.84 -23.42
N GLY A 854 -14.33 -46.48 -24.57
CA GLY A 854 -15.17 -46.25 -25.75
C GLY A 854 -14.84 -44.98 -26.54
N LEU A 855 -13.80 -44.23 -26.14
CA LEU A 855 -13.29 -43.09 -26.92
C LEU A 855 -12.62 -43.58 -28.20
N LYS A 856 -13.09 -43.09 -29.36
CA LYS A 856 -12.47 -43.37 -30.66
C LYS A 856 -11.62 -42.20 -31.10
N THR A 857 -10.47 -42.49 -31.71
CA THR A 857 -9.56 -41.55 -32.38
C THR A 857 -8.89 -42.29 -33.53
N THR A 858 -8.46 -41.58 -34.57
CA THR A 858 -7.69 -42.19 -35.68
C THR A 858 -6.21 -42.34 -35.36
N TYR A 859 -5.77 -41.79 -34.23
CA TYR A 859 -4.40 -41.91 -33.73
C TYR A 859 -4.29 -43.09 -32.75
N PRO A 860 -3.14 -43.81 -32.68
CA PRO A 860 -3.00 -44.95 -31.78
C PRO A 860 -3.09 -44.57 -30.30
N THR A 861 -2.82 -43.31 -29.94
CA THR A 861 -2.92 -42.82 -28.56
C THR A 861 -4.00 -41.73 -28.42
N VAL A 862 -4.53 -41.64 -27.21
CA VAL A 862 -5.38 -40.54 -26.74
C VAL A 862 -4.49 -39.61 -25.92
N THR A 863 -4.48 -38.34 -26.28
CA THR A 863 -3.80 -37.27 -25.54
C THR A 863 -4.80 -36.42 -24.77
N LEU A 864 -4.62 -36.35 -23.46
CA LEU A 864 -5.40 -35.51 -22.57
C LEU A 864 -4.53 -34.46 -21.89
N THR A 865 -5.12 -33.32 -21.62
CA THR A 865 -4.59 -32.34 -20.69
C THR A 865 -5.43 -32.38 -19.42
N LEU A 866 -4.75 -32.54 -18.28
CA LEU A 866 -5.34 -32.51 -16.94
C LEU A 866 -4.86 -31.24 -16.24
N THR A 867 -5.78 -30.44 -15.71
CA THR A 867 -5.44 -29.22 -14.97
C THR A 867 -6.16 -29.20 -13.63
N GLN A 868 -5.43 -29.27 -12.52
CA GLN A 868 -5.96 -28.96 -11.20
C GLN A 868 -5.99 -27.43 -11.04
N LEU A 869 -7.13 -26.88 -10.64
CA LEU A 869 -7.44 -25.46 -10.82
C LEU A 869 -6.96 -24.58 -9.64
N GLY A 870 -6.14 -25.11 -8.74
CA GLY A 870 -5.41 -24.33 -7.74
C GLY A 870 -6.09 -24.16 -6.38
N THR A 871 -7.35 -24.60 -6.21
CA THR A 871 -7.99 -24.66 -4.89
C THR A 871 -8.19 -26.11 -4.49
N GLU A 872 -7.78 -26.45 -3.27
CA GLU A 872 -7.90 -27.81 -2.75
C GLU A 872 -8.22 -27.88 -1.27
N ILE A 873 -8.77 -29.03 -0.88
CA ILE A 873 -9.05 -29.37 0.50
C ILE A 873 -8.19 -30.56 0.92
N ILE A 874 -7.53 -30.44 2.07
CA ILE A 874 -6.78 -31.52 2.68
C ILE A 874 -7.31 -31.74 4.10
N VAL A 875 -7.93 -32.89 4.32
CA VAL A 875 -8.46 -33.29 5.62
C VAL A 875 -7.36 -33.99 6.41
N ASP A 876 -7.01 -33.48 7.59
CA ASP A 876 -5.97 -34.08 8.43
C ASP A 876 -6.43 -35.37 9.14
N HIS A 877 -5.51 -36.03 9.84
CA HIS A 877 -5.81 -37.25 10.60
C HIS A 877 -6.79 -37.03 11.75
N ARG A 878 -7.00 -35.78 12.20
CA ARG A 878 -7.98 -35.40 13.24
C ARG A 878 -9.33 -35.04 12.64
N ASN A 879 -9.56 -35.35 11.36
CA ASN A 879 -10.77 -35.04 10.61
C ASN A 879 -11.03 -33.53 10.44
N LYS A 880 -10.00 -32.69 10.55
CA LYS A 880 -10.10 -31.24 10.33
C LYS A 880 -9.79 -30.92 8.87
N GLN A 881 -10.67 -30.14 8.25
CA GLN A 881 -10.48 -29.61 6.91
C GLN A 881 -9.48 -28.44 6.90
N ASN A 882 -8.52 -28.50 5.99
CA ASN A 882 -7.61 -27.41 5.67
C ASN A 882 -7.79 -27.03 4.20
N GLU A 883 -8.11 -25.77 3.95
CA GLU A 883 -8.29 -25.23 2.61
C GLU A 883 -7.03 -24.47 2.17
N PHE A 884 -6.60 -24.73 0.94
CA PHE A 884 -5.41 -24.14 0.34
C PHE A 884 -5.69 -23.59 -1.05
N GLN A 885 -4.98 -22.50 -1.37
CA GLN A 885 -4.93 -21.92 -2.69
C GLN A 885 -3.47 -21.92 -3.18
N HIS A 886 -3.25 -22.33 -4.42
CA HIS A 886 -1.95 -22.37 -5.05
C HIS A 886 -2.09 -22.24 -6.58
N GLU A 887 -0.98 -22.09 -7.29
CA GLU A 887 -1.01 -22.03 -8.76
C GLU A 887 -1.51 -23.34 -9.39
N GLN A 888 -2.13 -23.23 -10.56
CA GLN A 888 -2.69 -24.38 -11.26
C GLN A 888 -1.62 -25.39 -11.66
N VAL A 889 -1.99 -26.68 -11.55
CA VAL A 889 -1.11 -27.77 -11.95
C VAL A 889 -1.64 -28.38 -13.23
N ARG A 890 -0.99 -28.06 -14.35
CA ARG A 890 -1.32 -28.57 -15.69
C ARG A 890 -0.31 -29.64 -16.11
N LEU A 891 -0.80 -30.78 -16.56
CA LEU A 891 0.02 -31.87 -17.08
C LEU A 891 -0.66 -32.56 -18.25
N GLN A 892 0.17 -33.18 -19.09
CA GLN A 892 -0.28 -33.99 -20.21
C GLN A 892 -0.28 -35.46 -19.81
N PHE A 893 -1.30 -36.18 -20.23
CA PHE A 893 -1.45 -37.62 -20.05
C PHE A 893 -1.75 -38.28 -21.41
N GLN A 894 -1.10 -39.38 -21.73
CA GLN A 894 -1.33 -40.13 -22.97
C GLN A 894 -1.45 -41.63 -22.71
N TYR A 895 -2.49 -42.25 -23.26
CA TYR A 895 -2.73 -43.69 -23.18
C TYR A 895 -3.13 -44.27 -24.56
N GLN A 896 -3.07 -45.60 -24.72
CA GLN A 896 -3.41 -46.26 -25.99
C GLN A 896 -4.92 -46.26 -26.25
N ALA A 897 -5.32 -45.80 -27.44
CA ALA A 897 -6.69 -45.82 -27.91
C ALA A 897 -7.17 -47.28 -28.05
N GLY A 898 -8.34 -47.60 -27.52
CA GLY A 898 -8.95 -48.93 -27.58
C GLY A 898 -8.58 -49.86 -26.41
N THR A 899 -7.31 -50.00 -26.04
CA THR A 899 -6.89 -50.86 -24.91
C THR A 899 -6.90 -50.15 -23.56
N VAL A 900 -6.93 -48.81 -23.56
CA VAL A 900 -6.92 -47.98 -22.34
C VAL A 900 -5.68 -48.32 -21.47
N SER A 901 -4.53 -48.51 -22.13
CA SER A 901 -3.28 -48.99 -21.52
C SER A 901 -2.17 -47.93 -21.55
N LEU A 902 -1.29 -48.02 -20.55
CA LEU A 902 -0.12 -47.15 -20.31
C LEU A 902 1.22 -47.88 -20.59
N VAL A 903 1.18 -49.15 -21.03
CA VAL A 903 2.36 -50.05 -21.03
C VAL A 903 3.12 -50.06 -22.38
N GLU A 904 2.57 -49.42 -23.41
CA GLU A 904 3.11 -49.46 -24.78
C GLU A 904 3.90 -48.19 -25.15
N SER A 905 4.76 -48.28 -26.17
CA SER A 905 5.59 -47.16 -26.62
C SER A 905 4.73 -45.98 -27.11
N GLY A 906 5.17 -44.76 -26.81
CA GLY A 906 4.46 -43.52 -27.19
C GLY A 906 3.38 -43.05 -26.22
N THR A 907 3.30 -43.62 -25.01
CA THR A 907 2.46 -43.11 -23.91
C THR A 907 3.22 -42.15 -23.00
N VAL A 908 2.50 -41.30 -22.28
CA VAL A 908 3.03 -40.28 -21.36
C VAL A 908 2.23 -40.39 -20.06
N ASP A 909 2.92 -40.66 -18.97
CA ASP A 909 2.25 -40.82 -17.67
C ASP A 909 2.03 -39.46 -16.98
N GLY A 910 0.96 -39.37 -16.18
CA GLY A 910 0.56 -38.15 -15.49
C GLY A 910 1.26 -37.95 -14.15
N ASN A 911 2.61 -37.90 -14.19
CA ASN A 911 3.44 -37.75 -13.00
C ASN A 911 3.37 -36.32 -12.45
N LEU A 912 2.97 -36.18 -11.20
CA LEU A 912 3.00 -34.92 -10.44
C LEU A 912 4.29 -34.77 -9.64
N SER A 913 4.77 -35.87 -9.07
CA SER A 913 6.01 -35.94 -8.30
C SER A 913 6.71 -37.27 -8.57
N LYS A 914 8.04 -37.28 -8.65
CA LYS A 914 8.81 -38.49 -8.93
C LYS A 914 9.46 -39.13 -7.69
N ASN A 915 9.70 -38.41 -6.59
CA ASN A 915 10.44 -38.89 -5.40
C ASN A 915 10.22 -37.98 -4.15
N PHE A 916 10.76 -38.38 -2.98
CA PHE A 916 10.82 -37.53 -1.77
C PHE A 916 11.64 -36.23 -1.94
N ASN A 917 12.60 -36.20 -2.88
CA ASN A 917 13.42 -35.02 -3.19
C ASN A 917 12.83 -34.17 -4.35
N ASP A 918 11.52 -34.22 -4.54
CA ASP A 918 10.88 -33.41 -5.57
C ASP A 918 10.97 -31.92 -5.19
N PRO A 919 11.36 -31.02 -6.12
CA PRO A 919 11.32 -29.58 -5.87
C PRO A 919 9.89 -29.05 -5.66
N TYR A 920 8.85 -29.83 -5.96
CA TYR A 920 7.45 -29.42 -5.82
C TYR A 920 6.73 -30.11 -4.65
N ALA A 921 5.85 -29.37 -4.00
CA ALA A 921 4.95 -29.90 -2.99
C ALA A 921 3.85 -30.75 -3.63
N LYS A 922 3.49 -31.87 -3.00
CA LYS A 922 2.42 -32.76 -3.50
C LYS A 922 1.04 -32.17 -3.20
N ILE A 923 0.16 -32.21 -4.21
CA ILE A 923 -1.25 -31.77 -4.12
C ILE A 923 -2.16 -32.95 -3.76
N GLY A 924 -3.34 -32.65 -3.26
CA GLY A 924 -4.41 -33.61 -3.03
C GLY A 924 -5.35 -33.80 -4.23
N PRO A 925 -6.20 -34.84 -4.20
CA PRO A 925 -7.19 -35.09 -5.23
C PRO A 925 -8.45 -34.24 -5.10
N PHE A 926 -8.73 -33.70 -3.91
CA PHE A 926 -9.99 -33.01 -3.57
C PHE A 926 -9.97 -31.56 -4.02
N ALA A 927 -10.17 -31.39 -5.31
CA ALA A 927 -10.08 -30.14 -6.02
C ALA A 927 -10.97 -30.17 -7.25
N SER A 928 -11.09 -29.03 -7.92
CA SER A 928 -11.61 -28.99 -9.28
C SER A 928 -10.54 -29.36 -10.30
N TRP A 929 -10.87 -30.27 -11.20
CA TRP A 929 -10.02 -30.71 -12.30
C TRP A 929 -10.65 -30.38 -13.64
N MET A 930 -9.93 -29.67 -14.50
CA MET A 930 -10.28 -29.47 -15.89
C MET A 930 -9.68 -30.57 -16.74
N LEU A 931 -10.53 -31.17 -17.57
CA LEU A 931 -10.21 -32.20 -18.55
C LEU A 931 -10.33 -31.59 -19.94
N GLU A 932 -9.32 -31.79 -20.79
CA GLU A 932 -9.34 -31.31 -22.17
C GLU A 932 -8.80 -32.40 -23.10
N ILE A 933 -9.58 -32.69 -24.15
CA ILE A 933 -9.15 -33.53 -25.28
C ILE A 933 -9.10 -32.63 -26.51
N ASP A 934 -7.89 -32.17 -26.87
CA ASP A 934 -7.71 -31.31 -28.04
C ASP A 934 -7.74 -32.15 -29.34
N PRO A 935 -8.66 -31.88 -30.28
CA PRO A 935 -8.74 -32.61 -31.56
C PRO A 935 -7.47 -32.51 -32.41
N ARG A 936 -6.63 -31.48 -32.22
CA ARG A 936 -5.34 -31.33 -32.92
C ARG A 936 -4.36 -32.45 -32.58
N TYR A 937 -4.41 -32.94 -31.33
CA TYR A 937 -3.59 -34.07 -30.86
C TYR A 937 -4.37 -35.40 -30.85
N ASN A 938 -5.66 -35.36 -31.18
CA ASN A 938 -6.55 -36.51 -31.22
C ASN A 938 -7.39 -36.48 -32.52
N PRO A 939 -6.78 -36.66 -33.70
CA PRO A 939 -7.49 -36.57 -34.97
C PRO A 939 -8.66 -37.57 -35.02
N GLY A 940 -9.81 -37.11 -35.53
CA GLY A 940 -11.02 -37.93 -35.62
C GLY A 940 -11.62 -38.36 -34.28
N VAL A 941 -11.29 -37.65 -33.19
CA VAL A 941 -11.81 -38.00 -31.86
C VAL A 941 -13.34 -37.94 -31.78
N ASN A 942 -13.94 -38.95 -31.15
CA ASN A 942 -15.38 -39.01 -30.90
C ASN A 942 -15.68 -39.46 -29.47
N ILE A 943 -16.05 -38.51 -28.61
CA ILE A 943 -16.42 -38.75 -27.21
C ILE A 943 -17.86 -39.23 -27.02
N LYS A 944 -18.74 -39.13 -28.03
CA LYS A 944 -20.16 -39.48 -27.88
C LYS A 944 -20.34 -40.97 -27.55
N GLU A 945 -19.42 -41.80 -28.01
CA GLU A 945 -19.39 -43.25 -27.76
C GLU A 945 -18.76 -43.65 -26.41
N ALA A 946 -18.25 -42.69 -25.62
CA ALA A 946 -17.63 -43.01 -24.34
C ALA A 946 -18.61 -43.70 -23.37
N THR A 947 -18.27 -44.88 -22.87
CA THR A 947 -19.17 -45.65 -21.98
C THR A 947 -18.90 -45.37 -20.51
N SER A 948 -17.63 -45.16 -20.16
CA SER A 948 -17.19 -44.86 -18.80
C SER A 948 -15.96 -43.95 -18.85
N ALA A 949 -15.75 -43.18 -17.78
CA ALA A 949 -14.55 -42.37 -17.60
C ALA A 949 -14.21 -42.26 -16.12
N TRP A 950 -12.91 -42.23 -15.79
CA TRP A 950 -12.48 -42.16 -14.40
C TRP A 950 -11.10 -41.51 -14.26
N PHE A 951 -10.90 -40.87 -13.11
CA PHE A 951 -9.57 -40.56 -12.61
C PHE A 951 -8.95 -41.81 -11.98
N GLU A 952 -7.66 -42.02 -12.21
CA GLU A 952 -6.85 -43.01 -11.50
C GLU A 952 -5.75 -42.28 -10.74
N PHE A 953 -5.74 -42.43 -9.42
CA PHE A 953 -4.81 -41.77 -8.51
C PHE A 953 -3.83 -42.76 -7.89
N SER A 954 -2.57 -42.34 -7.75
CA SER A 954 -1.61 -42.99 -6.86
C SER A 954 -0.89 -41.93 -6.04
N GLY A 955 -0.46 -42.30 -4.84
CA GLY A 955 0.25 -41.39 -3.96
C GLY A 955 0.29 -41.91 -2.54
N GLU A 956 0.22 -41.00 -1.59
CA GLU A 956 0.41 -41.29 -0.18
C GLU A 956 -0.72 -40.74 0.69
N PHE A 957 -0.93 -41.36 1.85
CA PHE A 957 -1.99 -41.00 2.77
C PHE A 957 -1.62 -41.35 4.22
N TYR A 958 -2.36 -40.78 5.14
CA TYR A 958 -2.40 -41.19 6.54
C TYR A 958 -3.76 -41.81 6.86
N THR A 959 -3.83 -42.66 7.88
CA THR A 959 -5.14 -43.06 8.40
C THR A 959 -5.72 -41.91 9.23
N PHE A 960 -7.05 -41.82 9.28
CA PHE A 960 -7.71 -41.13 10.39
C PHE A 960 -7.28 -41.72 11.74
#